data_AF-A0AAU6Y366-F1
#
_entry.id   AF-A0AAU6Y366-F1
#
_cell.length_a   1.000
_cell.length_b   1.000
_cell.length_c   1.000
_cell.angle_alpha   90.00
_cell.angle_beta   90.00
_cell.angle_gamma   90.00
#
_symmetry.space_group_name_H-M   'P 1'
#
loop_
_entity.id
_entity.type
_entity.pdbx_description
1 polymer ?
#
loop_
_entity_poly.entity_id
_entity_poly.type
_entity_poly.pdbx_seq_one_letter_code
_entity_poly.pdbx_strand_id
1 'polypeptide(L)'
;MNIPENIHIDFLHELKFVTFPLSDLIKKNDRFTALIEKEFARLQPRPKPYLYVQDLITDKQWETSVAESHARASVSGPGTVAAPVVARTATERRYYQLMEQFQEAIANQSLAEKYYGRLITETPTVQLLKKINEQAEVFKKYIFRDLHIPNYQAYGNAAAKSIVASISKINDMELKMALLDWVMASSIDVNLVIEAMFDRLSSTEQEEAKGRFIILKSYADEVFQAAISALQDTLVAGADHQPEKPPITPVDRLLRELNIIIAIFKSQYSKYDPENPEAYPMVLGPDGRGGINGRYIQHMDISSEVELFNLQEFKRQMTERFEAASNHRLLENQLIEIHERALEGLNFFNQKLTARNKLVDDFLKDQERPLEVRIHELEKYHAIVTVHPHYISSIVFGTDRSALQEAGINLPIQPFNYIADNARLAQICGEVIAFIEKFNIIAVNDRSHGYYEAPHRFFSFNLNTFHFQNDPDLTAAENIKSRFQQQQIVLETKFNYAFKQATESALVPFLEEQYLLTPAPKADFLNYVELLGNRNLERHSAGANLKKADIFRVWLNQKRAAEGPVKTVAATPSPVASIFRKPALTEQYLNVLKVVKPPIVSLAGHYILGERSKSAVVAWFDVLQREHRTDPALSPDVKTKLINELIPGLDITKRTLSNPPSRAYHQYYNDLERLIKQI
;
A
#
# COMPACT_ATOMS: atom_id res chain seq x y z
N MET A 1 25.51 -20.05 22.75
CA MET A 1 25.55 -19.71 21.30
C MET A 1 24.76 -18.45 21.10
N ASN A 2 25.31 -17.48 20.36
CA ASN A 2 24.61 -16.25 20.06
C ASN A 2 23.51 -16.52 19.01
N ILE A 3 22.31 -15.97 19.22
CA ILE A 3 21.16 -16.15 18.31
C ILE A 3 21.52 -15.83 16.84
N PRO A 4 22.28 -14.76 16.52
CA PRO A 4 22.73 -14.48 15.16
C PRO A 4 23.59 -15.57 14.51
N GLU A 5 24.49 -16.22 15.26
CA GLU A 5 25.35 -17.29 14.74
C GLU A 5 24.53 -18.50 14.30
N ASN A 6 23.41 -18.78 14.99
CA ASN A 6 22.55 -19.91 14.67
C ASN A 6 21.75 -19.69 13.37
N ILE A 7 21.46 -18.43 13.01
CA ILE A 7 20.74 -18.10 11.76
C ILE A 7 21.62 -18.33 10.54
N HIS A 8 22.89 -17.91 10.59
CA HIS A 8 23.83 -18.08 9.48
C HIS A 8 24.12 -19.57 9.23
N ILE A 9 24.34 -20.35 10.29
CA ILE A 9 24.57 -21.80 10.19
C ILE A 9 23.35 -22.50 9.59
N ASP A 10 22.13 -22.17 10.05
CA ASP A 10 20.87 -22.68 9.51
C ASP A 10 20.69 -22.29 8.03
N PHE A 11 21.02 -21.05 7.66
CA PHE A 11 20.98 -20.61 6.27
C PHE A 11 21.93 -21.40 5.37
N LEU A 12 23.19 -21.59 5.78
CA LEU A 12 24.17 -22.37 5.01
C LEU A 12 23.75 -23.84 4.87
N HIS A 13 23.19 -24.43 5.92
CA HIS A 13 22.64 -25.78 5.87
C HIS A 13 21.49 -25.87 4.87
N GLU A 14 20.51 -24.96 4.95
CA GLU A 14 19.39 -24.92 4.02
C GLU A 14 19.84 -24.70 2.57
N LEU A 15 20.79 -23.79 2.33
CA LEU A 15 21.34 -23.54 1.00
C LEU A 15 22.06 -24.77 0.43
N LYS A 16 22.73 -25.55 1.29
CA LYS A 16 23.45 -26.77 0.89
C LYS A 16 22.49 -27.90 0.54
N PHE A 17 21.50 -28.16 1.39
CA PHE A 17 20.72 -29.41 1.34
C PHE A 17 19.32 -29.26 0.76
N VAL A 18 18.71 -28.08 0.79
CA VAL A 18 17.39 -27.87 0.22
C VAL A 18 17.51 -27.59 -1.27
N THR A 19 16.90 -28.46 -2.08
CA THR A 19 16.79 -28.24 -3.52
C THR A 19 15.70 -27.23 -3.81
N PHE A 20 16.06 -26.15 -4.50
CA PHE A 20 15.11 -25.20 -5.06
C PHE A 20 15.55 -24.79 -6.47
N PRO A 21 14.62 -24.33 -7.33
CA PRO A 21 14.96 -23.97 -8.71
C PRO A 21 16.03 -22.88 -8.74
N LEU A 22 16.96 -23.00 -9.68
CA LEU A 22 18.04 -22.03 -9.90
C LEU A 22 19.00 -21.88 -8.71
N SER A 23 19.11 -22.90 -7.85
CA SER A 23 20.06 -22.89 -6.73
C SER A 23 21.50 -22.66 -7.18
N ASP A 24 21.87 -23.16 -8.37
CA ASP A 24 23.22 -22.98 -8.91
C ASP A 24 23.48 -21.53 -9.32
N LEU A 25 22.47 -20.82 -9.81
CA LEU A 25 22.58 -19.39 -10.13
C LEU A 25 22.85 -18.58 -8.86
N ILE A 26 22.15 -18.91 -7.77
CA ILE A 26 22.33 -18.28 -6.46
C ILE A 26 23.70 -18.60 -5.87
N LYS A 27 24.10 -19.88 -5.87
CA LYS A 27 25.37 -20.35 -5.28
C LYS A 27 26.61 -19.81 -6.00
N LYS A 28 26.49 -19.43 -7.28
CA LYS A 28 27.60 -18.88 -8.07
C LYS A 28 27.86 -17.38 -7.80
N ASN A 29 26.96 -16.68 -7.12
CA ASN A 29 27.08 -15.24 -6.88
C ASN A 29 26.80 -14.92 -5.40
N ASP A 30 27.85 -14.50 -4.68
CA ASP A 30 27.80 -14.18 -3.25
C ASP A 30 26.77 -13.08 -2.93
N ARG A 31 26.55 -12.14 -3.86
CA ARG A 31 25.55 -11.08 -3.70
C ARG A 31 24.14 -11.66 -3.64
N PHE A 32 23.83 -12.64 -4.48
CA PHE A 32 22.51 -13.29 -4.48
C PHE A 32 22.31 -14.13 -3.22
N THR A 33 23.37 -14.79 -2.78
CA THR A 33 23.39 -15.52 -1.51
C THR A 33 23.11 -14.60 -0.33
N ALA A 34 23.80 -13.45 -0.24
CA ALA A 34 23.59 -12.45 0.80
C ALA A 34 22.18 -11.82 0.78
N LEU A 35 21.62 -11.59 -0.41
CA LEU A 35 20.23 -11.13 -0.56
C LEU A 35 19.24 -12.10 0.09
N ILE A 36 19.36 -13.39 -0.24
CA ILE A 36 18.46 -14.43 0.29
C ILE A 36 18.69 -14.63 1.78
N GLU A 37 19.94 -14.55 2.26
CA GLU A 37 20.24 -14.62 3.70
C GLU A 37 19.52 -13.51 4.49
N LYS A 38 19.52 -12.28 3.97
CA LYS A 38 18.82 -11.14 4.59
C LYS A 38 17.31 -11.37 4.65
N GLU A 39 16.72 -11.97 3.61
CA GLU A 39 15.31 -12.37 3.62
C GLU A 39 15.06 -13.51 4.61
N PHE A 40 15.95 -14.50 4.62
CA PHE A 40 15.92 -15.66 5.49
C PHE A 40 15.90 -15.25 6.95
N ALA A 41 16.76 -14.33 7.38
CA ALA A 41 16.82 -13.85 8.76
C ALA A 41 15.50 -13.25 9.29
N ARG A 42 14.62 -12.78 8.39
CA ARG A 42 13.32 -12.17 8.74
C ARG A 42 12.17 -13.18 8.84
N LEU A 43 12.38 -14.43 8.42
CA LEU A 43 11.33 -15.45 8.47
C LEU A 43 11.06 -15.90 9.92
N GLN A 44 9.82 -16.34 10.16
CA GLN A 44 9.42 -16.91 11.44
C GLN A 44 10.12 -18.26 11.66
N PRO A 45 10.76 -18.46 12.82
CA PRO A 45 11.46 -19.70 13.10
C PRO A 45 10.46 -20.85 13.37
N ARG A 46 10.81 -22.07 12.96
CA ARG A 46 10.02 -23.30 13.11
C ARG A 46 10.91 -24.45 13.57
N PRO A 47 10.36 -25.44 14.28
CA PRO A 47 11.13 -26.61 14.69
C PRO A 47 11.83 -27.29 13.51
N LYS A 48 13.14 -27.50 13.62
CA LYS A 48 13.95 -28.20 12.62
C LYS A 48 14.56 -29.47 13.23
N PRO A 49 14.16 -30.67 12.77
CA PRO A 49 14.71 -31.90 13.31
C PRO A 49 16.22 -32.03 13.13
N TYR A 50 16.77 -31.48 12.05
CA TYR A 50 18.21 -31.59 11.77
C TYR A 50 19.05 -30.81 12.80
N LEU A 51 18.61 -29.63 13.26
CA LEU A 51 19.29 -28.87 14.32
C LEU A 51 19.30 -29.65 15.64
N TYR A 52 18.24 -30.41 15.90
CA TYR A 52 18.13 -31.28 17.07
C TYR A 52 19.04 -32.50 16.97
N VAL A 53 19.05 -33.14 15.80
CA VAL A 53 19.88 -34.32 15.55
C VAL A 53 21.37 -33.97 15.54
N GLN A 54 21.77 -32.86 14.92
CA GLN A 54 23.17 -32.45 14.78
C GLN A 54 23.84 -32.14 16.14
N ASP A 55 23.05 -31.67 17.11
CA ASP A 55 23.51 -31.42 18.49
C ASP A 55 23.82 -32.73 19.25
N LEU A 56 23.33 -33.87 18.75
CA LEU A 56 23.37 -35.18 19.42
C LEU A 56 24.06 -36.29 18.60
N ILE A 57 24.19 -36.11 17.29
CA ILE A 57 24.88 -36.98 16.34
C ILE A 57 25.76 -36.09 15.47
N THR A 58 27.08 -36.29 15.56
CA THR A 58 28.05 -35.55 14.75
C THR A 58 28.07 -36.04 13.30
N ASP A 59 28.43 -35.16 12.35
CA ASP A 59 28.56 -35.52 10.92
C ASP A 59 29.47 -36.73 10.72
N LYS A 60 30.59 -36.81 11.47
CA LYS A 60 31.52 -37.94 11.42
C LYS A 60 30.88 -39.26 11.85
N GLN A 61 30.02 -39.25 12.88
CA GLN A 61 29.28 -40.45 13.30
C GLN A 61 28.26 -40.88 12.23
N TRP A 62 27.65 -39.91 11.55
CA TRP A 62 26.72 -40.16 10.46
C TRP A 62 27.44 -40.75 9.23
N GLU A 63 28.54 -40.15 8.80
CA GLU A 63 29.37 -40.63 7.68
C GLU A 63 29.88 -42.06 7.92
N THR A 64 30.34 -42.35 9.14
CA THR A 64 30.79 -43.70 9.54
C THR A 64 29.63 -44.70 9.43
N SER A 65 28.44 -44.32 9.90
CA SER A 65 27.24 -45.15 9.78
C SER A 65 26.84 -45.40 8.33
N VAL A 66 26.90 -44.39 7.48
CA VAL A 66 26.58 -44.51 6.05
C VAL A 66 27.58 -45.44 5.36
N ALA A 67 28.88 -45.32 5.66
CA ALA A 67 29.91 -46.22 5.14
C ALA A 67 29.70 -47.67 5.60
N GLU A 68 29.34 -47.91 6.86
CA GLU A 68 28.98 -49.24 7.36
C GLU A 68 27.75 -49.81 6.66
N SER A 69 26.68 -49.01 6.48
CA SER A 69 25.46 -49.42 5.79
C SER A 69 25.75 -49.76 4.32
N HIS A 70 26.56 -48.95 3.61
CA HIS A 70 26.98 -49.23 2.24
C HIS A 70 27.83 -50.50 2.14
N ALA A 71 28.75 -50.74 3.07
CA ALA A 71 29.55 -51.96 3.11
C ALA A 71 28.65 -53.21 3.25
N ARG A 72 27.59 -53.13 4.08
CA ARG A 72 26.60 -54.21 4.27
C ARG A 72 25.61 -54.37 3.10
N ALA A 73 25.35 -53.30 2.36
CA ALA A 73 24.44 -53.29 1.21
C ALA A 73 25.10 -53.76 -0.10
N SER A 74 26.43 -53.81 -0.16
CA SER A 74 27.12 -54.21 -1.38
C SER A 74 26.92 -55.71 -1.66
N VAL A 75 26.18 -56.02 -2.72
CA VAL A 75 25.99 -57.38 -3.22
C VAL A 75 26.91 -57.56 -4.43
N SER A 76 27.97 -58.34 -4.28
CA SER A 76 28.89 -58.67 -5.37
C SER A 76 28.38 -59.91 -6.12
N GLY A 77 27.75 -59.70 -7.27
CA GLY A 77 27.37 -60.78 -8.18
C GLY A 77 26.62 -60.30 -9.42
N PRO A 78 26.75 -60.96 -10.59
CA PRO A 78 26.11 -60.56 -11.85
C PRO A 78 24.61 -60.91 -11.94
N GLY A 79 23.99 -61.38 -10.86
CA GLY A 79 22.59 -61.80 -10.83
C GLY A 79 21.65 -60.72 -10.27
N THR A 80 20.38 -60.76 -10.67
CA THR A 80 19.32 -59.96 -10.04
C THR A 80 19.10 -60.49 -8.62
N VAL A 81 19.60 -59.79 -7.61
CA VAL A 81 19.42 -60.18 -6.20
C VAL A 81 18.36 -59.31 -5.57
N ALA A 82 17.43 -59.91 -4.81
CA ALA A 82 16.48 -59.16 -4.00
C ALA A 82 17.24 -58.20 -3.07
N ALA A 83 16.79 -56.95 -2.95
CA ALA A 83 17.46 -55.95 -2.14
C ALA A 83 17.70 -56.49 -0.72
N PRO A 84 18.96 -56.57 -0.25
CA PRO A 84 19.25 -57.12 1.07
C PRO A 84 18.56 -56.27 2.13
N VAL A 85 17.87 -56.91 3.08
CA VAL A 85 17.34 -56.22 4.26
C VAL A 85 18.53 -55.88 5.15
N VAL A 86 19.09 -54.68 4.96
CA VAL A 86 20.22 -54.21 5.75
C VAL A 86 19.73 -53.81 7.14
N ALA A 87 20.27 -54.47 8.16
CA ALA A 87 19.97 -54.13 9.55
C ALA A 87 20.48 -52.72 9.87
N ARG A 88 19.61 -51.91 10.49
CA ARG A 88 19.94 -50.52 10.85
C ARG A 88 21.16 -50.46 11.78
N THR A 89 22.08 -49.54 11.52
CA THR A 89 23.22 -49.29 12.41
C THR A 89 22.76 -48.78 13.77
N ALA A 90 23.68 -48.73 14.74
CA ALA A 90 23.38 -48.11 16.05
C ALA A 90 23.04 -46.62 15.90
N THR A 91 23.74 -45.91 15.01
CA THR A 91 23.51 -44.48 14.71
C THR A 91 22.14 -44.25 14.05
N GLU A 92 21.75 -45.09 13.08
CA GLU A 92 20.42 -45.01 12.46
C GLU A 92 19.31 -45.28 13.48
N ARG A 93 19.46 -46.29 14.34
CA ARG A 93 18.52 -46.54 15.44
C ARG A 93 18.42 -45.35 16.39
N ARG A 94 19.56 -44.75 16.75
CA ARG A 94 19.60 -43.55 17.58
C ARG A 94 18.91 -42.38 16.92
N TYR A 95 19.11 -42.17 15.62
CA TYR A 95 18.43 -41.13 14.85
C TYR A 95 16.90 -41.24 14.95
N TYR A 96 16.33 -42.44 14.74
CA TYR A 96 14.88 -42.61 14.86
C TYR A 96 14.35 -42.33 16.27
N GLN A 97 15.08 -42.74 17.32
CA GLN A 97 14.73 -42.39 18.70
C GLN A 97 14.77 -40.87 18.93
N LEU A 98 15.77 -40.18 18.38
CA LEU A 98 15.85 -38.72 18.47
C LEU A 98 14.70 -38.04 17.73
N MET A 99 14.26 -38.58 16.60
CA MET A 99 13.10 -38.07 15.86
C MET A 99 11.80 -38.22 16.66
N GLU A 100 11.61 -39.35 17.35
CA GLU A 100 10.48 -39.55 18.28
C GLU A 100 10.53 -38.55 19.44
N GLN A 101 11.69 -38.40 20.08
CA GLN A 101 11.90 -37.42 21.17
C GLN A 101 11.66 -35.99 20.71
N PHE A 102 12.08 -35.64 19.49
CA PHE A 102 11.86 -34.33 18.90
C PHE A 102 10.36 -34.06 18.67
N GLN A 103 9.62 -35.04 18.14
CA GLN A 103 8.17 -34.92 17.94
C GLN A 103 7.43 -34.78 19.27
N GLU A 104 7.82 -35.56 20.28
CA GLU A 104 7.28 -35.45 21.63
C GLU A 104 7.56 -34.08 22.26
N ALA A 105 8.77 -33.54 22.09
CA ALA A 105 9.12 -32.20 22.56
C ALA A 105 8.32 -31.08 21.87
N ILE A 106 8.00 -31.23 20.57
CA ILE A 106 7.10 -30.30 19.87
C ILE A 106 5.68 -30.40 20.44
N ALA A 107 5.15 -31.62 20.59
CA ALA A 107 3.79 -31.84 21.09
C ALA A 107 3.60 -31.27 22.50
N ASN A 108 4.63 -31.40 23.35
CA ASN A 108 4.65 -30.91 24.72
C ASN A 108 5.08 -29.44 24.85
N GLN A 109 5.34 -28.74 23.73
CA GLN A 109 5.83 -27.35 23.69
C GLN A 109 7.11 -27.13 24.53
N SER A 110 7.95 -28.16 24.65
CA SER A 110 9.17 -28.17 25.48
C SER A 110 10.46 -28.10 24.66
N LEU A 111 10.36 -27.91 23.34
CA LEU A 111 11.53 -27.82 22.46
C LEU A 111 12.25 -26.48 22.68
N ALA A 112 13.56 -26.52 22.90
CA ALA A 112 14.37 -25.31 23.10
C ALA A 112 14.46 -24.47 21.81
N GLU A 113 14.49 -23.14 21.95
CA GLU A 113 14.54 -22.19 20.82
C GLU A 113 15.72 -22.42 19.86
N LYS A 114 16.85 -22.94 20.35
CA LYS A 114 18.02 -23.24 19.51
C LYS A 114 17.76 -24.29 18.42
N TYR A 115 16.67 -25.06 18.54
CA TYR A 115 16.24 -26.06 17.55
C TYR A 115 15.17 -25.53 16.59
N TYR A 116 14.90 -24.22 16.63
CA TYR A 116 14.04 -23.56 15.68
C TYR A 116 14.89 -22.87 14.60
N GLY A 117 14.69 -23.28 13.36
CA GLY A 117 15.34 -22.71 12.17
C GLY A 117 14.31 -22.19 11.18
N ARG A 118 14.72 -21.87 9.96
CA ARG A 118 13.87 -21.24 8.94
C ARG A 118 13.95 -22.04 7.63
N LEU A 119 13.03 -21.77 6.72
CA LEU A 119 12.96 -22.50 5.44
C LEU A 119 13.37 -21.58 4.31
N ILE A 120 14.45 -21.90 3.60
CA ILE A 120 14.94 -21.06 2.50
C ILE A 120 13.89 -20.94 1.38
N THR A 121 13.05 -21.96 1.20
CA THR A 121 11.92 -21.98 0.26
C THR A 121 10.81 -20.99 0.59
N GLU A 122 10.78 -20.44 1.81
CA GLU A 122 9.81 -19.44 2.24
C GLU A 122 10.30 -18.01 2.04
N THR A 123 11.55 -17.82 1.59
CA THR A 123 12.05 -16.49 1.25
C THR A 123 11.30 -15.96 0.02
N PRO A 124 10.92 -14.66 0.00
CA PRO A 124 10.22 -14.06 -1.13
C PRO A 124 10.94 -14.28 -2.47
N THR A 125 12.26 -14.15 -2.49
CA THR A 125 13.06 -14.38 -3.70
C THR A 125 12.96 -15.83 -4.17
N VAL A 126 13.15 -16.84 -3.30
CA VAL A 126 13.05 -18.25 -3.72
C VAL A 126 11.63 -18.63 -4.16
N GLN A 127 10.59 -18.07 -3.56
CA GLN A 127 9.20 -18.26 -4.03
C GLN A 127 8.99 -17.70 -5.44
N LEU A 128 9.59 -16.54 -5.75
CA LEU A 128 9.57 -15.99 -7.11
C LEU A 128 10.36 -16.87 -8.08
N LEU A 129 11.54 -17.36 -7.71
CA LEU A 129 12.33 -18.29 -8.54
C LEU A 129 11.54 -19.56 -8.85
N LYS A 130 10.86 -20.13 -7.85
CA LYS A 130 10.00 -21.30 -8.04
C LYS A 130 8.90 -21.02 -9.06
N LYS A 131 8.22 -19.89 -8.92
CA LYS A 131 7.16 -19.47 -9.86
C LYS A 131 7.70 -19.24 -11.27
N ILE A 132 8.84 -18.58 -11.41
CA ILE A 132 9.49 -18.33 -12.71
C ILE A 132 9.84 -19.66 -13.38
N ASN A 133 10.43 -20.59 -12.63
CA ASN A 133 10.75 -21.93 -13.14
C ASN A 133 9.50 -22.71 -13.53
N GLU A 134 8.44 -22.69 -12.72
CA GLU A 134 7.16 -23.32 -13.08
C GLU A 134 6.56 -22.75 -14.37
N GLN A 135 6.61 -21.42 -14.55
CA GLN A 135 6.16 -20.76 -15.77
C GLN A 135 7.01 -21.17 -16.99
N ALA A 136 8.33 -21.24 -16.83
CA ALA A 136 9.24 -21.70 -17.87
C ALA A 136 9.00 -23.17 -18.24
N GLU A 137 8.73 -24.04 -17.26
CA GLU A 137 8.40 -25.45 -17.50
C GLU A 137 7.05 -25.63 -18.19
N VAL A 138 6.04 -24.82 -17.83
CA VAL A 138 4.75 -24.81 -18.54
C VAL A 138 4.93 -24.36 -19.99
N PHE A 139 5.73 -23.32 -20.22
CA PHE A 139 6.06 -22.84 -21.56
C PHE A 139 6.71 -23.94 -22.41
N LYS A 140 7.70 -24.67 -21.87
CA LYS A 140 8.33 -25.82 -22.54
C LYS A 140 7.32 -26.93 -22.86
N LYS A 141 6.44 -27.26 -21.92
CA LYS A 141 5.44 -28.35 -22.07
C LYS A 141 4.31 -28.02 -23.05
N TYR A 142 4.08 -26.76 -23.36
CA TYR A 142 2.94 -26.33 -24.15
C TYR A 142 2.92 -26.89 -25.58
N ILE A 143 4.10 -26.94 -26.21
CA ILE A 143 4.28 -27.37 -27.60
C ILE A 143 3.93 -28.85 -27.81
N PHE A 144 3.90 -29.62 -26.73
CA PHE A 144 3.59 -31.05 -26.74
C PHE A 144 2.14 -31.35 -26.37
N ARG A 145 1.44 -30.42 -25.69
CA ARG A 145 0.05 -30.63 -25.27
C ARG A 145 -0.95 -30.33 -26.38
N ASP A 146 -0.61 -29.44 -27.29
CA ASP A 146 -1.51 -29.00 -28.34
C ASP A 146 -0.78 -29.03 -29.68
N LEU A 147 -1.13 -30.01 -30.53
CA LEU A 147 -0.54 -30.12 -31.87
C LEU A 147 -1.00 -28.98 -32.78
N HIS A 148 -2.13 -28.33 -32.47
CA HIS A 148 -2.77 -27.31 -33.28
C HIS A 148 -2.81 -25.99 -32.51
N ILE A 149 -1.66 -25.38 -32.26
CA ILE A 149 -1.60 -24.04 -31.67
C ILE A 149 -2.08 -23.03 -32.74
N PRO A 150 -3.25 -22.41 -32.59
CA PRO A 150 -3.82 -21.53 -33.62
C PRO A 150 -3.07 -20.19 -33.72
N ASN A 151 -2.28 -19.83 -32.68
CA ASN A 151 -1.51 -18.60 -32.66
C ASN A 151 -0.28 -18.72 -31.73
N TYR A 152 0.86 -19.13 -32.31
CA TYR A 152 2.14 -19.24 -31.59
C TYR A 152 2.60 -17.89 -31.02
N GLN A 153 2.40 -16.81 -31.76
CA GLN A 153 2.82 -15.46 -31.36
C GLN A 153 2.10 -15.00 -30.08
N ALA A 154 0.77 -15.15 -30.04
CA ALA A 154 -0.02 -14.73 -28.88
C ALA A 154 0.38 -15.50 -27.62
N TYR A 155 0.57 -16.82 -27.73
CA TYR A 155 1.00 -17.65 -26.60
C TYR A 155 2.42 -17.31 -26.15
N GLY A 156 3.38 -17.28 -27.09
CA GLY A 156 4.78 -16.98 -26.80
C GLY A 156 4.94 -15.64 -26.09
N ASN A 157 4.27 -14.61 -26.62
CA ASN A 157 4.26 -13.27 -26.01
C ASN A 157 3.61 -13.25 -24.63
N ALA A 158 2.47 -13.93 -24.45
CA ALA A 158 1.77 -13.95 -23.16
C ALA A 158 2.59 -14.67 -22.08
N ALA A 159 3.18 -15.82 -22.42
CA ALA A 159 4.03 -16.58 -21.52
C ALA A 159 5.29 -15.79 -21.13
N ALA A 160 5.99 -15.21 -22.10
CA ALA A 160 7.18 -14.39 -21.86
C ALA A 160 6.86 -13.16 -21.01
N LYS A 161 5.78 -12.43 -21.32
CA LYS A 161 5.31 -11.30 -20.48
C LYS A 161 5.00 -11.73 -19.04
N SER A 162 4.44 -12.92 -18.86
CA SER A 162 4.15 -13.47 -17.53
C SER A 162 5.43 -13.75 -16.74
N ILE A 163 6.46 -14.31 -17.39
CA ILE A 163 7.79 -14.56 -16.80
C ILE A 163 8.48 -13.23 -16.48
N VAL A 164 8.53 -12.27 -17.41
CA VAL A 164 9.09 -10.93 -17.20
C VAL A 164 8.40 -10.22 -16.04
N ALA A 165 7.07 -10.32 -15.93
CA ALA A 165 6.32 -9.74 -14.82
C ALA A 165 6.58 -10.43 -13.46
N SER A 166 7.02 -11.68 -13.44
CA SER A 166 7.50 -12.35 -12.22
C SER A 166 8.92 -11.90 -11.87
N ILE A 167 9.81 -11.80 -12.86
CA ILE A 167 11.20 -11.32 -12.69
C ILE A 167 11.21 -9.86 -12.20
N SER A 168 10.34 -9.00 -12.72
CA SER A 168 10.32 -7.57 -12.36
C SER A 168 10.01 -7.30 -10.89
N LYS A 169 9.40 -8.28 -10.18
CA LYS A 169 9.10 -8.21 -8.74
C LYS A 169 10.32 -8.43 -7.84
N ILE A 170 11.43 -8.93 -8.39
CA ILE A 170 12.69 -9.06 -7.67
C ILE A 170 13.24 -7.65 -7.44
N ASN A 171 13.83 -7.38 -6.28
CA ASN A 171 14.35 -6.05 -5.99
C ASN A 171 15.79 -5.84 -6.49
N ASP A 172 16.56 -6.91 -6.63
CA ASP A 172 17.93 -6.84 -7.09
C ASP A 172 18.04 -6.86 -8.62
N MET A 173 18.66 -5.82 -9.19
CA MET A 173 18.77 -5.62 -10.64
C MET A 173 19.68 -6.65 -11.32
N GLU A 174 20.78 -7.01 -10.67
CA GLU A 174 21.74 -7.97 -11.21
C GLU A 174 21.12 -9.36 -11.27
N LEU A 175 20.34 -9.73 -10.26
CA LEU A 175 19.55 -10.96 -10.27
C LEU A 175 18.48 -10.93 -11.36
N LYS A 176 17.82 -9.79 -11.64
CA LYS A 176 16.87 -9.69 -12.78
C LYS A 176 17.55 -9.99 -14.11
N MET A 177 18.70 -9.37 -14.35
CA MET A 177 19.48 -9.56 -15.56
C MET A 177 19.93 -11.01 -15.68
N ALA A 178 20.51 -11.57 -14.62
CA ALA A 178 20.96 -12.96 -14.59
C ALA A 178 19.81 -13.96 -14.82
N LEU A 179 18.60 -13.64 -14.37
CA LEU A 179 17.41 -14.47 -14.62
C LEU A 179 16.89 -14.34 -16.05
N LEU A 180 16.89 -13.14 -16.63
CA LEU A 180 16.52 -12.96 -18.03
C LEU A 180 17.53 -13.64 -18.95
N ASP A 181 18.82 -13.48 -18.67
CA ASP A 181 19.89 -14.20 -19.36
C ASP A 181 19.72 -15.70 -19.19
N TRP A 182 19.40 -16.19 -17.97
CA TRP A 182 19.11 -17.61 -17.76
C TRP A 182 17.91 -18.07 -18.59
N VAL A 183 16.79 -17.33 -18.64
CA VAL A 183 15.60 -17.73 -19.43
C VAL A 183 15.91 -17.69 -20.93
N MET A 184 16.69 -16.71 -21.41
CA MET A 184 17.10 -16.64 -22.81
C MET A 184 18.08 -17.76 -23.17
N ALA A 185 19.11 -17.95 -22.34
CA ALA A 185 20.16 -18.96 -22.48
C ALA A 185 19.70 -20.38 -22.11
N SER A 186 18.50 -20.54 -21.53
CA SER A 186 17.81 -21.83 -21.39
C SER A 186 17.45 -22.47 -22.74
N SER A 187 18.00 -21.97 -23.85
CA SER A 187 18.32 -22.72 -25.06
C SER A 187 19.30 -23.90 -24.84
N ILE A 188 19.51 -24.35 -23.59
CA ILE A 188 20.26 -25.57 -23.26
C ILE A 188 19.52 -26.76 -23.84
N ASP A 189 19.88 -26.99 -25.08
CA ASP A 189 19.68 -28.13 -25.94
C ASP A 189 18.21 -28.55 -26.06
N VAL A 190 17.52 -27.93 -27.03
CA VAL A 190 16.20 -28.37 -27.47
C VAL A 190 16.19 -29.88 -27.74
N ASN A 191 17.32 -30.45 -28.18
CA ASN A 191 17.44 -31.90 -28.34
C ASN A 191 17.48 -32.60 -26.97
N LEU A 192 18.28 -32.15 -26.00
CA LEU A 192 18.29 -32.72 -24.64
C LEU A 192 16.92 -32.58 -23.94
N VAL A 193 16.19 -31.48 -24.13
CA VAL A 193 14.84 -31.31 -23.56
C VAL A 193 13.84 -32.23 -24.25
N ILE A 194 13.93 -32.40 -25.57
CA ILE A 194 13.07 -33.33 -26.33
C ILE A 194 13.42 -34.80 -25.99
N GLU A 195 14.71 -35.13 -25.90
CA GLU A 195 15.24 -36.46 -25.54
C GLU A 195 14.90 -36.82 -24.10
N ALA A 196 15.24 -35.96 -23.12
CA ALA A 196 14.98 -36.20 -21.70
C ALA A 196 13.49 -36.25 -21.37
N MET A 197 12.64 -35.59 -22.15
CA MET A 197 11.19 -35.65 -21.97
C MET A 197 10.56 -36.84 -22.73
N PHE A 198 11.20 -37.40 -23.76
CA PHE A 198 10.56 -38.38 -24.66
C PHE A 198 11.51 -39.36 -25.37
N ASP A 199 11.81 -40.49 -24.73
CA ASP A 199 12.37 -41.70 -25.38
C ASP A 199 11.40 -42.38 -26.38
N ARG A 200 10.16 -41.88 -26.54
CA ARG A 200 9.03 -42.59 -27.19
C ARG A 200 8.46 -41.94 -28.44
N LEU A 201 8.90 -40.74 -28.81
CA LEU A 201 8.43 -40.07 -30.02
C LEU A 201 9.18 -40.60 -31.25
N SER A 202 8.50 -40.69 -32.38
CA SER A 202 9.18 -40.93 -33.66
C SER A 202 10.10 -39.76 -34.00
N SER A 203 11.14 -40.02 -34.81
CA SER A 203 12.05 -38.96 -35.27
C SER A 203 11.32 -37.81 -35.98
N THR A 204 10.23 -38.11 -36.69
CA THR A 204 9.38 -37.11 -37.35
C THR A 204 8.65 -36.22 -36.34
N GLU A 205 8.04 -36.79 -35.31
CA GLU A 205 7.35 -36.02 -34.25
C GLU A 205 8.32 -35.17 -33.43
N GLN A 206 9.53 -35.67 -33.21
CA GLN A 206 10.60 -34.92 -32.54
C GLN A 206 10.99 -33.67 -33.36
N GLU A 207 11.19 -33.81 -34.67
CA GLU A 207 11.50 -32.68 -35.56
C GLU A 207 10.34 -31.68 -35.66
N GLU A 208 9.08 -32.14 -35.71
CA GLU A 208 7.92 -31.24 -35.69
C GLU A 208 7.79 -30.48 -34.36
N ALA A 209 7.99 -31.15 -33.22
CA ALA A 209 7.99 -30.51 -31.91
C ALA A 209 9.12 -29.48 -31.78
N LYS A 210 10.31 -29.80 -32.31
CA LYS A 210 11.46 -28.90 -32.37
C LYS A 210 11.16 -27.65 -33.18
N GLY A 211 10.60 -27.80 -34.39
CA GLY A 211 10.20 -26.67 -35.23
C GLY A 211 9.21 -25.73 -34.53
N ARG A 212 8.20 -26.31 -33.87
CA ARG A 212 7.21 -25.54 -33.09
C ARG A 212 7.83 -24.84 -31.88
N PHE A 213 8.75 -25.49 -31.18
CA PHE A 213 9.46 -24.89 -30.05
C PHE A 213 10.29 -23.69 -30.49
N ILE A 214 11.01 -23.81 -31.61
CA ILE A 214 11.82 -22.73 -32.17
C ILE A 214 10.96 -21.50 -32.47
N ILE A 215 9.80 -21.68 -33.13
CA ILE A 215 8.88 -20.58 -33.45
C ILE A 215 8.31 -19.95 -32.17
N LEU A 216 7.91 -20.75 -31.19
CA LEU A 216 7.37 -20.23 -29.93
C LEU A 216 8.43 -19.44 -29.16
N LYS A 217 9.66 -19.97 -29.12
CA LYS A 217 10.81 -19.36 -28.44
C LYS A 217 11.23 -18.06 -29.10
N SER A 218 11.20 -17.95 -30.43
CA SER A 218 11.57 -16.69 -31.11
C SER A 218 10.67 -15.52 -30.68
N TYR A 219 9.35 -15.74 -30.58
CA TYR A 219 8.43 -14.72 -30.07
C TYR A 219 8.65 -14.38 -28.59
N ALA A 220 8.94 -15.39 -27.77
CA ALA A 220 9.27 -15.17 -26.37
C ALA A 220 10.58 -14.36 -26.22
N ASP A 221 11.57 -14.64 -27.06
CA ASP A 221 12.88 -13.99 -27.05
C ASP A 221 12.81 -12.53 -27.46
N GLU A 222 11.94 -12.15 -28.39
CA GLU A 222 11.66 -10.73 -28.68
C GLU A 222 11.24 -9.98 -27.41
N VAL A 223 10.38 -10.60 -26.59
CA VAL A 223 9.90 -10.00 -25.33
C VAL A 223 11.02 -9.97 -24.27
N PHE A 224 11.80 -11.05 -24.14
CA PHE A 224 12.92 -11.08 -23.19
C PHE A 224 14.02 -10.09 -23.56
N GLN A 225 14.36 -9.99 -24.85
CA GLN A 225 15.35 -9.04 -25.35
C GLN A 225 14.89 -7.59 -25.11
N ALA A 226 13.62 -7.28 -25.38
CA ALA A 226 13.07 -5.97 -25.05
C ALA A 226 13.15 -5.65 -23.55
N ALA A 227 12.90 -6.64 -22.68
CA ALA A 227 13.04 -6.48 -21.24
C ALA A 227 14.50 -6.28 -20.82
N ILE A 228 15.44 -7.01 -21.40
CA ILE A 228 16.89 -6.86 -21.18
C ILE A 228 17.33 -5.46 -21.60
N SER A 229 16.98 -5.01 -22.81
CA SER A 229 17.30 -3.67 -23.30
C SER A 229 16.75 -2.60 -22.37
N ALA A 230 15.50 -2.71 -21.91
CA ALA A 230 14.92 -1.76 -20.97
C ALA A 230 15.67 -1.71 -19.62
N LEU A 231 16.15 -2.86 -19.11
CA LEU A 231 16.95 -2.91 -17.88
C LEU A 231 18.37 -2.39 -18.11
N GLN A 232 18.98 -2.66 -19.25
CA GLN A 232 20.28 -2.12 -19.63
C GLN A 232 20.23 -0.60 -19.80
N ASP A 233 19.19 -0.07 -20.44
CA ASP A 233 18.94 1.37 -20.54
C ASP A 233 18.81 2.00 -19.15
N THR A 234 18.17 1.29 -18.21
CA THR A 234 18.08 1.71 -16.80
C THR A 234 19.45 1.67 -16.10
N LEU A 235 20.29 0.67 -16.39
CA LEU A 235 21.65 0.52 -15.84
C LEU A 235 22.62 1.55 -16.39
N VAL A 236 22.56 1.82 -17.70
CA VAL A 236 23.39 2.82 -18.40
C VAL A 236 22.98 4.23 -17.97
N ALA A 237 21.68 4.51 -17.88
CA ALA A 237 21.18 5.76 -17.30
C ALA A 237 21.55 5.94 -15.82
N GLY A 238 21.82 4.83 -15.11
CA GLY A 238 22.29 4.82 -13.71
C GLY A 238 23.81 4.75 -13.53
N ALA A 239 24.61 4.70 -14.60
CA ALA A 239 26.08 4.61 -14.52
C ALA A 239 26.77 5.98 -14.64
N ASP A 240 26.19 6.93 -15.37
CA ASP A 240 26.66 8.33 -15.42
C ASP A 240 25.95 9.25 -14.41
N HIS A 241 24.92 8.74 -13.75
CA HIS A 241 24.25 9.41 -12.65
C HIS A 241 24.20 8.43 -11.49
N GLN A 242 24.90 8.75 -10.38
CA GLN A 242 24.44 8.29 -9.05
C GLN A 242 22.91 8.40 -9.09
N PRO A 243 22.13 7.35 -8.78
CA PRO A 243 20.71 7.34 -9.05
C PRO A 243 20.14 8.63 -8.48
N GLU A 244 19.81 9.59 -9.35
CA GLU A 244 19.11 10.78 -8.93
C GLU A 244 17.85 10.20 -8.34
N LYS A 245 17.73 10.30 -7.00
CA LYS A 245 16.48 10.01 -6.31
C LYS A 245 15.39 10.59 -7.20
N PRO A 246 14.35 9.82 -7.57
CA PRO A 246 13.33 10.29 -8.49
C PRO A 246 12.99 11.73 -8.13
N PRO A 247 13.02 12.67 -9.10
CA PRO A 247 13.02 14.09 -8.81
C PRO A 247 11.91 14.37 -7.82
N ILE A 248 12.28 14.87 -6.65
CA ILE A 248 11.36 15.03 -5.53
C ILE A 248 10.19 15.84 -6.05
N THR A 249 8.99 15.22 -6.10
CA THR A 249 7.84 15.92 -6.64
C THR A 249 7.53 17.12 -5.76
N PRO A 250 6.84 18.14 -6.28
CA PRO A 250 6.46 19.30 -5.48
C PRO A 250 5.69 18.95 -4.20
N VAL A 251 4.86 17.89 -4.29
CA VAL A 251 4.09 17.35 -3.16
C VAL A 251 5.02 16.67 -2.16
N ASP A 252 5.91 15.80 -2.64
CA ASP A 252 6.87 15.11 -1.77
C ASP A 252 7.81 16.10 -1.07
N ARG A 253 8.24 17.14 -1.78
CA ARG A 253 9.05 18.23 -1.24
C ARG A 253 8.34 18.89 -0.07
N LEU A 254 7.10 19.36 -0.27
CA LEU A 254 6.36 20.03 0.78
C LEU A 254 6.04 19.10 1.97
N LEU A 255 5.66 17.84 1.72
CA LEU A 255 5.43 16.88 2.79
C LEU A 255 6.67 16.66 3.66
N ARG A 256 7.86 16.61 3.04
CA ARG A 256 9.12 16.49 3.79
C ARG A 256 9.46 17.78 4.54
N GLU A 257 9.24 18.95 3.95
CA GLU A 257 9.41 20.24 4.62
C GLU A 257 8.47 20.38 5.84
N LEU A 258 7.21 19.96 5.72
CA LEU A 258 6.27 19.90 6.85
C LEU A 258 6.72 18.90 7.92
N ASN A 259 7.28 17.76 7.52
CA ASN A 259 7.85 16.80 8.47
C ASN A 259 9.08 17.35 9.20
N ILE A 260 9.91 18.19 8.55
CA ILE A 260 11.00 18.91 9.23
C ILE A 260 10.42 19.80 10.34
N ILE A 261 9.39 20.60 10.04
CA ILE A 261 8.73 21.47 11.03
C ILE A 261 8.20 20.64 12.22
N ILE A 262 7.47 19.56 11.94
CA ILE A 262 6.90 18.69 12.98
C ILE A 262 8.00 18.02 13.80
N ALA A 263 9.09 17.59 13.17
CA ALA A 263 10.22 16.98 13.85
C ALA A 263 10.94 17.98 14.77
N ILE A 264 11.13 19.23 14.34
CA ILE A 264 11.64 20.31 15.18
C ILE A 264 10.72 20.51 16.39
N PHE A 265 9.40 20.63 16.19
CA PHE A 265 8.45 20.80 17.29
C PHE A 265 8.44 19.62 18.27
N LYS A 266 8.45 18.38 17.75
CA LYS A 266 8.46 17.18 18.59
C LYS A 266 9.78 17.02 19.35
N SER A 267 10.92 17.38 18.75
CA SER A 267 12.24 17.30 19.40
C SER A 267 12.34 18.13 20.68
N GLN A 268 11.60 19.25 20.75
CA GLN A 268 11.51 20.10 21.95
C GLN A 268 10.79 19.41 23.13
N TYR A 269 10.05 18.34 22.87
CA TYR A 269 9.29 17.55 23.85
C TYR A 269 9.83 16.15 24.11
N SER A 270 10.50 15.57 23.13
CA SER A 270 11.04 14.22 23.26
C SER A 270 12.10 14.17 24.35
N LYS A 271 12.02 13.11 25.17
CA LYS A 271 13.15 12.70 26.00
C LYS A 271 14.11 11.92 25.14
N TYR A 272 15.40 12.10 25.37
CA TYR A 272 16.42 11.25 24.77
C TYR A 272 16.20 9.82 25.25
N ASP A 273 16.02 8.91 24.30
CA ASP A 273 15.94 7.48 24.56
C ASP A 273 17.24 6.81 24.13
N PRO A 274 18.11 6.41 25.08
CA PRO A 274 19.37 5.74 24.75
C PRO A 274 19.17 4.35 24.13
N GLU A 275 18.00 3.72 24.29
CA GLU A 275 17.66 2.44 23.67
C GLU A 275 17.22 2.61 22.21
N ASN A 276 16.86 3.83 21.80
CA ASN A 276 16.47 4.16 20.44
C ASN A 276 17.06 5.51 19.98
N PRO A 277 18.40 5.57 19.79
CA PRO A 277 19.09 6.81 19.40
C PRO A 277 18.64 7.35 18.02
N GLU A 278 17.93 6.55 17.23
CA GLU A 278 17.37 6.93 15.92
C GLU A 278 15.94 7.52 15.99
N ALA A 279 15.31 7.56 17.17
CA ALA A 279 13.90 7.94 17.37
C ALA A 279 13.61 9.44 17.29
N TYR A 280 14.02 10.12 16.22
CA TYR A 280 13.76 11.54 15.91
C TYR A 280 14.82 12.51 16.47
N PRO A 281 15.08 13.63 15.76
CA PRO A 281 16.43 14.16 15.66
C PRO A 281 16.96 14.51 17.05
N MET A 282 18.10 13.88 17.38
CA MET A 282 18.76 14.07 18.66
C MET A 282 19.06 15.56 18.85
N VAL A 283 18.51 16.15 19.90
CA VAL A 283 18.92 17.47 20.37
C VAL A 283 20.25 17.29 21.08
N LEU A 284 21.33 17.62 20.38
CA LEU A 284 22.70 17.53 20.86
C LEU A 284 23.02 18.69 21.80
N GLY A 285 23.90 18.45 22.77
CA GLY A 285 24.47 19.52 23.58
C GLY A 285 25.38 20.46 22.79
N PRO A 286 25.83 21.57 23.41
CA PRO A 286 26.74 22.53 22.79
C PRO A 286 28.07 21.91 22.30
N ASP A 287 28.48 20.80 22.91
CA ASP A 287 29.66 20.01 22.52
C ASP A 287 29.38 19.00 21.39
N GLY A 288 28.16 18.99 20.85
CA GLY A 288 27.71 18.04 19.83
C GLY A 288 27.50 16.62 20.38
N ARG A 289 27.46 16.41 21.71
CA ARG A 289 27.32 15.09 22.33
C ARG A 289 26.13 15.04 23.30
N GLY A 290 25.64 13.82 23.54
CA GLY A 290 24.53 13.53 24.45
C GLY A 290 23.17 14.02 23.93
N GLY A 291 22.08 13.40 24.41
CA GLY A 291 20.73 13.89 24.14
C GLY A 291 20.21 14.75 25.29
N ILE A 292 19.70 15.93 24.97
CA ILE A 292 19.09 16.84 25.95
C ILE A 292 17.58 16.56 26.05
N ASN A 293 17.09 16.33 27.27
CA ASN A 293 15.66 16.09 27.53
C ASN A 293 14.86 17.40 27.53
N GLY A 294 13.88 17.59 26.64
CA GLY A 294 12.82 18.59 26.74
C GLY A 294 13.30 20.05 26.90
N ARG A 295 13.33 20.80 25.80
CA ARG A 295 13.84 22.19 25.77
C ARG A 295 12.97 23.06 24.88
N TYR A 296 12.70 24.28 25.32
CA TYR A 296 12.08 25.28 24.47
C TYR A 296 13.15 25.92 23.59
N ILE A 297 12.96 25.88 22.27
CA ILE A 297 13.85 26.56 21.32
C ILE A 297 13.15 27.86 20.93
N GLN A 298 13.76 28.99 21.29
CA GLN A 298 13.23 30.30 20.95
C GLN A 298 13.67 30.70 19.53
N HIS A 299 14.94 30.48 19.20
CA HIS A 299 15.54 30.89 17.93
C HIS A 299 16.25 29.71 17.26
N MET A 300 16.07 29.60 15.95
CA MET A 300 16.58 28.50 15.14
C MET A 300 17.36 29.04 13.95
N ASP A 301 18.61 28.60 13.82
CA ASP A 301 19.41 28.75 12.61
C ASP A 301 19.30 27.45 11.80
N ILE A 302 18.47 27.46 10.76
CA ILE A 302 18.24 26.30 9.89
C ILE A 302 19.17 26.39 8.68
N SER A 303 20.11 25.47 8.60
CA SER A 303 21.12 25.37 7.52
C SER A 303 20.76 24.21 6.60
N SER A 304 20.64 24.43 5.29
CA SER A 304 20.15 23.43 4.34
C SER A 304 20.90 23.41 3.02
N GLU A 305 21.17 22.20 2.51
CA GLU A 305 21.72 21.99 1.16
C GLU A 305 20.76 22.43 0.04
N VAL A 306 19.47 22.45 0.35
CA VAL A 306 18.39 22.77 -0.61
C VAL A 306 17.53 23.90 -0.08
N GLU A 307 16.94 24.67 -0.98
CA GLU A 307 16.00 25.72 -0.58
C GLU A 307 14.77 25.09 0.10
N LEU A 308 14.46 25.50 1.31
CA LEU A 308 13.29 25.07 2.08
C LEU A 308 12.23 26.17 2.10
N PHE A 309 10.98 25.77 2.31
CA PHE A 309 9.85 26.66 2.61
C PHE A 309 9.53 27.66 1.49
N ASN A 310 9.84 27.32 0.24
CA ASN A 310 9.47 28.13 -0.91
C ASN A 310 7.98 27.93 -1.26
N LEU A 311 7.12 28.53 -0.42
CA LEU A 311 5.67 28.41 -0.55
C LEU A 311 5.13 29.01 -1.84
N GLN A 312 5.78 30.04 -2.40
CA GLN A 312 5.33 30.66 -3.65
C GLN A 312 5.48 29.69 -4.82
N GLU A 313 6.61 29.00 -4.88
CA GLU A 313 6.86 27.99 -5.90
C GLU A 313 5.89 26.81 -5.78
N PHE A 314 5.63 26.34 -4.55
CA PHE A 314 4.61 25.31 -4.31
C PHE A 314 3.21 25.77 -4.78
N LYS A 315 2.80 26.99 -4.40
CA LYS A 315 1.49 27.56 -4.78
C LYS A 315 1.36 27.64 -6.30
N ARG A 316 2.40 28.11 -7.00
CA ARG A 316 2.45 28.20 -8.45
C ARG A 316 2.29 26.81 -9.10
N GLN A 317 3.11 25.86 -8.70
CA GLN A 317 3.11 24.51 -9.27
C GLN A 317 1.79 23.75 -9.00
N MET A 318 1.17 23.90 -7.83
CA MET A 318 -0.13 23.28 -7.56
C MET A 318 -1.25 23.90 -8.37
N THR A 319 -1.22 25.23 -8.55
CA THR A 319 -2.20 25.94 -9.39
C THR A 319 -2.09 25.48 -10.84
N GLU A 320 -0.88 25.44 -11.39
CA GLU A 320 -0.63 24.94 -12.76
C GLU A 320 -1.10 23.49 -12.94
N ARG A 321 -0.81 22.61 -11.97
CA ARG A 321 -1.28 21.22 -11.99
C ARG A 321 -2.80 21.12 -11.90
N PHE A 322 -3.43 21.96 -11.10
CA PHE A 322 -4.89 22.00 -10.98
C PHE A 322 -5.52 22.42 -12.31
N GLU A 323 -5.00 23.48 -12.95
CA GLU A 323 -5.50 23.98 -14.22
C GLU A 323 -5.27 23.01 -15.39
N ALA A 324 -4.14 22.28 -15.40
CA ALA A 324 -3.80 21.35 -16.47
C ALA A 324 -4.46 19.97 -16.35
N ALA A 325 -4.94 19.58 -15.17
CA ALA A 325 -5.45 18.22 -14.93
C ALA A 325 -6.87 18.04 -15.47
N SER A 326 -7.09 16.98 -16.26
CA SER A 326 -8.43 16.53 -16.67
C SER A 326 -9.15 15.69 -15.59
N ASN A 327 -8.39 15.21 -14.59
CA ASN A 327 -8.90 14.46 -13.45
C ASN A 327 -8.22 14.95 -12.16
N HIS A 328 -8.96 15.64 -11.31
CA HIS A 328 -8.43 16.24 -10.09
C HIS A 328 -8.28 15.24 -8.93
N ARG A 329 -8.81 14.01 -9.01
CA ARG A 329 -8.87 13.10 -7.85
C ARG A 329 -7.51 12.77 -7.23
N LEU A 330 -6.47 12.62 -8.05
CA LEU A 330 -5.11 12.38 -7.55
C LEU A 330 -4.58 13.63 -6.83
N LEU A 331 -4.78 14.81 -7.42
CA LEU A 331 -4.37 16.08 -6.84
C LEU A 331 -5.14 16.37 -5.54
N GLU A 332 -6.43 16.07 -5.48
CA GLU A 332 -7.26 16.18 -4.28
C GLU A 332 -6.70 15.35 -3.13
N ASN A 333 -6.40 14.07 -3.38
CA ASN A 333 -5.81 13.21 -2.36
C ASN A 333 -4.46 13.75 -1.86
N GLN A 334 -3.62 14.26 -2.78
CA GLN A 334 -2.33 14.85 -2.42
C GLN A 334 -2.51 16.12 -1.57
N LEU A 335 -3.46 17.00 -1.93
CA LEU A 335 -3.75 18.22 -1.18
C LEU A 335 -4.35 17.91 0.19
N ILE A 336 -5.18 16.87 0.32
CA ILE A 336 -5.70 16.40 1.61
C ILE A 336 -4.54 15.94 2.51
N GLU A 337 -3.61 15.13 1.98
CA GLU A 337 -2.46 14.64 2.76
C GLU A 337 -1.57 15.80 3.25
N ILE A 338 -1.28 16.76 2.38
CA ILE A 338 -0.52 17.97 2.75
C ILE A 338 -1.28 18.76 3.82
N HIS A 339 -2.59 18.92 3.66
CA HIS A 339 -3.42 19.65 4.62
C HIS A 339 -3.42 19.00 5.99
N GLU A 340 -3.66 17.68 6.06
CA GLU A 340 -3.62 16.92 7.32
C GLU A 340 -2.26 17.06 8.01
N ARG A 341 -1.17 17.01 7.23
CA ARG A 341 0.19 17.17 7.76
C ARG A 341 0.45 18.58 8.27
N ALA A 342 0.04 19.61 7.53
CA ALA A 342 0.19 21.00 7.97
C ALA A 342 -0.64 21.28 9.23
N LEU A 343 -1.85 20.71 9.31
CA LEU A 343 -2.72 20.81 10.47
C LEU A 343 -2.13 20.09 11.70
N GLU A 344 -1.47 18.94 11.52
CA GLU A 344 -0.71 18.27 12.59
C GLU A 344 0.34 19.23 13.20
N GLY A 345 1.14 19.89 12.34
CA GLY A 345 2.16 20.85 12.78
C GLY A 345 1.57 22.06 13.51
N LEU A 346 0.53 22.68 12.94
CA LEU A 346 -0.12 23.85 13.54
C LEU A 346 -0.79 23.51 14.88
N ASN A 347 -1.49 22.37 14.97
CA ASN A 347 -2.11 21.92 16.21
C ASN A 347 -1.06 21.61 17.27
N PHE A 348 0.06 20.97 16.91
CA PHE A 348 1.14 20.70 17.85
C PHE A 348 1.70 22.00 18.42
N PHE A 349 1.98 23.00 17.57
CA PHE A 349 2.41 24.31 18.01
C PHE A 349 1.40 24.94 18.98
N ASN A 350 0.12 25.02 18.60
CA ASN A 350 -0.92 25.65 19.41
C ASN A 350 -1.13 24.97 20.77
N GLN A 351 -0.95 23.65 20.85
CA GLN A 351 -1.17 22.88 22.09
C GLN A 351 0.08 22.79 22.97
N LYS A 352 1.28 22.86 22.39
CA LYS A 352 2.53 22.51 23.06
C LYS A 352 3.56 23.64 23.08
N LEU A 353 3.56 24.55 22.12
CA LEU A 353 4.60 25.58 22.00
C LEU A 353 4.05 27.00 22.17
N THR A 354 2.92 27.13 22.84
CA THR A 354 2.28 28.38 23.24
C THR A 354 2.21 28.51 24.77
N ALA A 355 1.88 29.71 25.25
CA ALA A 355 1.65 29.98 26.67
C ALA A 355 0.58 29.03 27.24
N ARG A 356 0.68 28.67 28.54
CA ARG A 356 -0.10 27.63 29.24
C ARG A 356 0.48 26.22 29.18
N ASN A 357 1.58 26.03 28.44
CA ASN A 357 2.35 24.80 28.53
C ASN A 357 3.57 25.00 29.43
N LYS A 358 3.79 24.07 30.37
CA LYS A 358 4.90 24.08 31.31
C LYS A 358 6.26 24.37 30.64
N LEU A 359 6.56 23.80 29.48
CA LEU A 359 7.85 24.01 28.80
C LEU A 359 8.05 25.49 28.42
N VAL A 360 6.98 26.14 27.96
CA VAL A 360 6.98 27.55 27.56
C VAL A 360 6.91 28.45 28.79
N ASP A 361 6.10 28.08 29.79
CA ASP A 361 5.98 28.83 31.04
C ASP A 361 7.30 28.86 31.82
N ASP A 362 8.05 27.74 31.83
CA ASP A 362 9.37 27.67 32.45
C ASP A 362 10.38 28.58 31.70
N PHE A 363 10.35 28.59 30.37
CA PHE A 363 11.13 29.54 29.57
C PHE A 363 10.74 31.01 29.85
N LEU A 364 9.45 31.33 29.91
CA LEU A 364 8.98 32.70 30.16
C LEU A 364 9.42 33.21 31.53
N LYS A 365 9.40 32.36 32.56
CA LYS A 365 9.95 32.70 33.89
C LYS A 365 11.44 33.01 33.84
N ASP A 366 12.21 32.28 33.03
CA ASP A 366 13.63 32.58 32.85
C ASP A 366 13.84 33.94 32.14
N GLN A 367 12.90 34.37 31.29
CA GLN A 367 12.91 35.68 30.64
C GLN A 367 12.47 36.85 31.54
N GLU A 368 11.89 36.60 32.72
CA GLU A 368 11.52 37.65 33.70
C GLU A 368 12.73 38.17 34.50
N ARG A 369 13.92 37.58 34.32
CA ARG A 369 15.17 37.97 34.99
C ARG A 369 15.73 39.30 34.45
N PRO A 370 16.60 40.02 35.20
CA PRO A 370 17.28 41.22 34.70
C PRO A 370 18.03 40.98 33.39
N LEU A 371 18.09 41.99 32.51
CA LEU A 371 18.68 41.89 31.16
C LEU A 371 20.14 41.39 31.19
N GLU A 372 20.91 41.83 32.19
CA GLU A 372 22.31 41.48 32.39
C GLU A 372 22.50 39.97 32.62
N VAL A 373 21.53 39.33 33.28
CA VAL A 373 21.51 37.87 33.48
C VAL A 373 21.02 37.17 32.20
N ARG A 374 20.07 37.78 31.49
CA ARG A 374 19.45 37.21 30.29
C ARG A 374 20.38 37.17 29.08
N ILE A 375 21.26 38.14 28.88
CA ILE A 375 22.13 38.19 27.68
C ILE A 375 22.94 36.90 27.53
N HIS A 376 23.47 36.34 28.62
CA HIS A 376 24.20 35.06 28.61
C HIS A 376 23.29 33.82 28.64
N GLU A 377 21.98 33.99 28.85
CA GLU A 377 21.00 32.89 28.86
C GLU A 377 20.18 32.80 27.56
N LEU A 378 20.14 33.85 26.74
CA LEU A 378 19.47 33.83 25.43
C LEU A 378 20.08 32.78 24.51
N GLU A 379 21.41 32.66 24.51
CA GLU A 379 22.15 31.62 23.77
C GLU A 379 21.74 30.20 24.18
N LYS A 380 21.26 30.01 25.42
CA LYS A 380 20.78 28.70 25.90
C LYS A 380 19.49 28.25 25.21
N TYR A 381 18.72 29.13 24.60
CA TYR A 381 17.46 28.79 23.90
C TYR A 381 17.60 28.87 22.38
N HIS A 382 18.84 28.94 21.88
CA HIS A 382 19.14 28.89 20.46
C HIS A 382 19.39 27.45 20.02
N ALA A 383 19.04 27.14 18.78
CA ALA A 383 19.38 25.88 18.16
C ALA A 383 19.88 26.07 16.74
N ILE A 384 20.84 25.24 16.33
CA ILE A 384 21.27 25.12 14.95
C ILE A 384 20.72 23.81 14.40
N VAL A 385 19.85 23.92 13.40
CA VAL A 385 19.23 22.80 12.72
C VAL A 385 19.93 22.60 11.39
N THR A 386 20.58 21.45 11.21
CA THR A 386 21.19 21.10 9.91
C THR A 386 20.26 20.17 9.16
N VAL A 387 20.00 20.48 7.88
CA VAL A 387 19.11 19.74 6.99
C VAL A 387 19.90 19.27 5.77
N HIS A 388 20.02 17.95 5.65
CA HIS A 388 20.46 17.30 4.41
C HIS A 388 19.20 16.88 3.63
N PRO A 389 19.24 16.66 2.30
CA PRO A 389 18.12 16.90 1.39
C PRO A 389 16.73 16.45 1.92
N HIS A 390 16.03 17.39 2.56
CA HIS A 390 14.72 17.26 3.20
C HIS A 390 14.61 16.29 4.41
N TYR A 391 15.67 16.12 5.20
CA TYR A 391 15.68 15.45 6.49
C TYR A 391 16.62 16.17 7.48
N ILE A 392 16.27 16.18 8.75
CA ILE A 392 17.11 16.80 9.80
C ILE A 392 18.27 15.86 10.08
N SER A 393 19.50 16.35 9.89
CA SER A 393 20.71 15.61 10.23
C SER A 393 21.10 15.79 11.68
N SER A 394 20.97 17.02 12.21
CA SER A 394 21.27 17.33 13.60
C SER A 394 20.53 18.57 14.09
N ILE A 395 20.20 18.59 15.37
CA ILE A 395 19.76 19.79 16.09
C ILE A 395 20.75 20.01 17.22
N VAL A 396 21.54 21.08 17.19
CA VAL A 396 22.48 21.43 18.26
C VAL A 396 21.88 22.55 19.07
N PHE A 397 21.70 22.35 20.37
CA PHE A 397 21.00 23.29 21.26
C PHE A 397 21.96 24.00 22.21
N GLY A 398 21.61 25.23 22.57
CA GLY A 398 22.33 26.04 23.56
C GLY A 398 23.63 26.63 23.03
N THR A 399 23.69 26.90 21.72
CA THR A 399 24.85 27.46 21.05
C THR A 399 24.40 28.31 19.87
N ASP A 400 25.23 29.26 19.48
CA ASP A 400 25.16 29.91 18.17
C ASP A 400 26.28 29.40 17.25
N ARG A 401 26.27 29.87 16.00
CA ARG A 401 27.22 29.42 14.98
C ARG A 401 28.64 29.89 15.29
N SER A 402 28.81 31.04 15.92
CA SER A 402 30.10 31.60 16.31
C SER A 402 30.76 30.74 17.39
N ALA A 403 30.01 30.37 18.42
CA ALA A 403 30.45 29.51 19.51
C ALA A 403 30.87 28.11 19.04
N LEU A 404 30.16 27.54 18.06
CA LEU A 404 30.57 26.25 17.46
C LEU A 404 31.89 26.34 16.68
N GLN A 405 32.10 27.44 15.95
CA GLN A 405 33.35 27.68 15.23
C GLN A 405 34.53 27.83 16.21
N GLU A 406 34.33 28.56 17.31
CA GLU A 406 35.32 28.71 18.38
C GLU A 406 35.64 27.36 19.07
N ALA A 407 34.64 26.49 19.22
CA ALA A 407 34.80 25.14 19.75
C ALA A 407 35.45 24.15 18.76
N GLY A 408 35.84 24.60 17.56
CA GLY A 408 36.44 23.76 16.51
C GLY A 408 35.45 22.83 15.80
N ILE A 409 34.14 23.04 16.00
CA ILE A 409 33.08 22.29 15.31
C ILE A 409 32.74 23.04 14.02
N ASN A 410 33.43 22.69 12.94
CA ASN A 410 33.16 23.24 11.62
C ASN A 410 31.88 22.62 11.04
N LEU A 411 30.75 23.30 11.23
CA LEU A 411 29.54 22.97 10.47
C LEU A 411 29.77 23.31 8.99
N PRO A 412 29.37 22.43 8.06
CA PRO A 412 29.48 22.73 6.64
C PRO A 412 28.69 24.00 6.32
N ILE A 413 29.30 24.92 5.58
CA ILE A 413 28.62 26.11 5.09
C ILE A 413 27.62 25.64 4.05
N GLN A 414 26.34 25.67 4.43
CA GLN A 414 25.25 25.30 3.53
C GLN A 414 24.80 26.49 2.70
N PRO A 415 24.37 26.28 1.44
CA PRO A 415 23.98 27.35 0.52
C PRO A 415 22.73 28.11 0.97
N PHE A 416 21.84 27.49 1.77
CA PHE A 416 20.64 28.11 2.29
C PHE A 416 20.67 28.17 3.82
N ASN A 417 20.41 29.36 4.38
CA ASN A 417 20.40 29.60 5.82
C ASN A 417 19.15 30.41 6.18
N TYR A 418 18.36 29.93 7.14
CA TYR A 418 17.11 30.54 7.57
C TYR A 418 17.15 30.81 9.07
N ILE A 419 16.78 32.03 9.46
CA ILE A 419 16.49 32.36 10.85
C ILE A 419 14.99 32.17 11.05
N ALA A 420 14.60 31.30 11.98
CA ALA A 420 13.21 31.01 12.28
C ALA A 420 12.97 30.88 13.79
N ASP A 421 11.71 30.96 14.19
CA ASP A 421 11.22 30.63 15.52
C ASP A 421 9.99 29.71 15.40
N ASN A 422 9.46 29.25 16.53
CA ASN A 422 8.29 28.37 16.54
C ASN A 422 7.07 29.01 15.83
N ALA A 423 6.86 30.32 16.00
CA ALA A 423 5.73 31.03 15.42
C ALA A 423 5.85 31.12 13.90
N ARG A 424 7.06 31.37 13.37
CA ARG A 424 7.34 31.43 11.95
C ARG A 424 7.14 30.09 11.26
N LEU A 425 7.59 29.00 11.89
CA LEU A 425 7.34 27.65 11.37
C LEU A 425 5.84 27.29 11.39
N ALA A 426 5.12 27.68 12.45
CA ALA A 426 3.67 27.50 12.52
C ALA A 426 2.92 28.34 11.46
N GLN A 427 3.40 29.56 11.19
CA GLN A 427 2.86 30.42 10.12
C GLN A 427 2.98 29.72 8.75
N ILE A 428 4.09 29.06 8.46
CA ILE A 428 4.27 28.28 7.21
C ILE A 428 3.16 27.22 7.10
N CYS A 429 2.90 26.45 8.16
CA CYS A 429 1.80 25.49 8.18
C CYS A 429 0.44 26.16 7.94
N GLY A 430 0.17 27.28 8.59
CA GLY A 430 -1.07 28.06 8.40
C GLY A 430 -1.25 28.57 6.97
N GLU A 431 -0.19 29.06 6.33
CA GLU A 431 -0.22 29.53 4.94
C GLU A 431 -0.46 28.39 3.94
N VAL A 432 0.05 27.18 4.22
CA VAL A 432 -0.23 25.98 3.43
C VAL A 432 -1.71 25.59 3.55
N ILE A 433 -2.25 25.54 4.78
CA ILE A 433 -3.66 25.26 5.04
C ILE A 433 -4.55 26.25 4.29
N ALA A 434 -4.33 27.55 4.51
CA ALA A 434 -5.12 28.61 3.89
C ALA A 434 -5.05 28.61 2.36
N PHE A 435 -3.96 28.11 1.76
CA PHE A 435 -3.88 27.90 0.32
C PHE A 435 -4.70 26.71 -0.15
N ILE A 436 -4.59 25.56 0.53
CA ILE A 436 -5.31 24.33 0.16
C ILE A 436 -6.83 24.51 0.31
N GLU A 437 -7.27 25.24 1.33
CA GLU A 437 -8.68 25.54 1.55
C GLU A 437 -9.32 26.31 0.38
N LYS A 438 -8.55 27.09 -0.39
CA LYS A 438 -9.05 27.79 -1.59
C LYS A 438 -9.53 26.86 -2.70
N PHE A 439 -9.08 25.60 -2.70
CA PHE A 439 -9.53 24.61 -3.68
C PHE A 439 -10.90 24.00 -3.34
N ASN A 440 -11.51 24.33 -2.18
CA ASN A 440 -12.78 23.76 -1.71
C ASN A 440 -12.82 22.20 -1.62
N ILE A 441 -11.66 21.54 -1.62
CA ILE A 441 -11.54 20.07 -1.61
C ILE A 441 -11.98 19.50 -0.25
N ILE A 442 -11.72 20.25 0.82
CA ILE A 442 -11.96 19.79 2.21
C ILE A 442 -13.45 19.87 2.56
N ALA A 443 -14.21 20.78 1.94
CA ALA A 443 -15.66 20.85 2.10
C ALA A 443 -16.40 19.58 1.60
N VAL A 444 -15.77 18.79 0.73
CA VAL A 444 -16.33 17.53 0.19
C VAL A 444 -16.00 16.31 1.08
N ASN A 445 -14.95 16.41 1.91
CA ASN A 445 -14.54 15.37 2.85
C ASN A 445 -14.94 15.68 4.30
N ASP A 446 -15.76 16.71 4.49
CA ASP A 446 -16.41 16.96 5.75
C ASP A 446 -17.10 15.66 6.19
N ARG A 447 -16.74 15.19 7.38
CA ARG A 447 -17.30 13.97 7.98
C ARG A 447 -18.79 14.16 8.32
N SER A 448 -19.46 15.15 7.75
CA SER A 448 -20.86 15.51 7.85
C SER A 448 -21.76 14.57 7.04
N HIS A 449 -21.54 13.25 7.11
CA HIS A 449 -22.53 12.27 6.62
C HIS A 449 -23.83 12.26 7.44
N GLY A 450 -24.08 13.26 8.29
CA GLY A 450 -25.22 13.36 9.22
C GLY A 450 -25.18 12.36 10.38
N TYR A 451 -24.45 11.25 10.25
CA TYR A 451 -24.41 10.16 11.24
C TYR A 451 -23.69 10.50 12.55
N TYR A 452 -22.86 11.54 12.60
CA TYR A 452 -22.27 12.06 13.84
C TYR A 452 -23.24 12.93 14.65
N GLU A 453 -24.38 13.27 14.08
CA GLU A 453 -25.50 13.93 14.76
C GLU A 453 -26.64 12.96 15.08
N ALA A 454 -26.57 11.71 14.58
CA ALA A 454 -27.54 10.68 14.91
C ALA A 454 -27.41 10.30 16.40
N PRO A 455 -28.52 10.14 17.15
CA PRO A 455 -28.47 9.79 18.57
C PRO A 455 -28.07 8.33 18.82
N HIS A 456 -27.69 7.59 17.77
CA HIS A 456 -27.49 6.14 17.81
C HIS A 456 -26.02 5.78 17.64
N ARG A 457 -25.58 4.87 18.49
CA ARG A 457 -24.28 4.22 18.38
C ARG A 457 -24.39 3.10 17.32
N PHE A 458 -23.46 3.04 16.38
CA PHE A 458 -23.59 2.07 15.26
C PHE A 458 -22.87 0.73 15.48
N PHE A 459 -21.87 0.67 16.36
CA PHE A 459 -21.06 -0.55 16.56
C PHE A 459 -20.98 -0.98 18.02
N SER A 460 -20.86 -2.28 18.26
CA SER A 460 -20.96 -2.88 19.60
C SER A 460 -19.62 -2.98 20.35
N PHE A 461 -18.50 -2.49 19.79
CA PHE A 461 -17.18 -2.65 20.41
C PHE A 461 -17.07 -2.09 21.83
N ASN A 462 -16.40 -2.82 22.73
CA ASN A 462 -16.16 -2.29 24.08
C ASN A 462 -15.29 -1.01 24.04
N LEU A 463 -15.77 0.05 24.70
CA LEU A 463 -15.08 1.34 24.84
C LEU A 463 -14.56 1.60 26.26
N ASN A 464 -14.67 0.64 27.19
CA ASN A 464 -14.30 0.82 28.60
C ASN A 464 -12.81 1.15 28.80
N THR A 465 -11.97 0.89 27.80
CA THR A 465 -10.54 1.25 27.80
C THR A 465 -10.27 2.67 27.31
N PHE A 466 -11.29 3.44 26.92
CA PHE A 466 -11.16 4.80 26.39
C PHE A 466 -11.75 5.82 27.36
N HIS A 467 -10.96 6.85 27.67
CA HIS A 467 -11.40 7.98 28.47
C HIS A 467 -11.71 9.16 27.55
N PHE A 468 -12.95 9.66 27.60
CA PHE A 468 -13.40 10.84 26.86
C PHE A 468 -13.53 12.00 27.84
N GLN A 469 -12.64 12.98 27.74
CA GLN A 469 -12.60 14.13 28.65
C GLN A 469 -13.57 15.22 28.18
N ASN A 470 -14.13 15.96 29.15
CA ASN A 470 -14.86 17.18 28.83
C ASN A 470 -13.85 18.28 28.48
N ASP A 471 -14.20 19.07 27.48
CA ASP A 471 -13.53 20.33 27.19
C ASP A 471 -14.04 21.40 28.17
N PRO A 472 -13.16 22.04 28.97
CA PRO A 472 -13.57 23.08 29.91
C PRO A 472 -14.19 24.31 29.23
N ASP A 473 -13.93 24.51 27.93
CA ASP A 473 -14.42 25.65 27.17
C ASP A 473 -15.79 25.39 26.50
N LEU A 474 -16.33 24.16 26.61
CA LEU A 474 -17.65 23.78 26.07
C LEU A 474 -18.73 23.72 27.15
N THR A 475 -19.96 24.06 26.79
CA THR A 475 -21.13 23.85 27.66
C THR A 475 -21.34 22.35 27.93
N ALA A 476 -22.13 22.02 28.96
CA ALA A 476 -22.42 20.61 29.28
C ALA A 476 -23.09 19.85 28.12
N ALA A 477 -23.98 20.51 27.37
CA ALA A 477 -24.65 19.92 26.22
C ALA A 477 -23.68 19.68 25.05
N GLU A 478 -22.80 20.65 24.78
CA GLU A 478 -21.75 20.53 23.76
C GLU A 478 -20.73 19.45 24.13
N ASN A 479 -20.37 19.32 25.40
CA ASN A 479 -19.53 18.25 25.91
C ASN A 479 -20.16 16.86 25.76
N ILE A 480 -21.49 16.73 25.91
CA ILE A 480 -22.19 15.47 25.62
C ILE A 480 -22.11 15.15 24.14
N LYS A 481 -22.39 16.12 23.25
CA LYS A 481 -22.32 15.94 21.79
C LYS A 481 -20.90 15.59 21.35
N SER A 482 -19.89 16.31 21.85
CA SER A 482 -18.47 16.08 21.55
C SER A 482 -18.01 14.68 21.97
N ARG A 483 -18.33 14.23 23.20
CA ARG A 483 -17.99 12.87 23.65
C ARG A 483 -18.65 11.79 22.80
N PHE A 484 -19.91 11.98 22.40
CA PHE A 484 -20.60 11.05 21.53
C PHE A 484 -19.90 10.94 20.16
N GLN A 485 -19.51 12.07 19.57
CA GLN A 485 -18.77 12.10 18.31
C GLN A 485 -17.42 11.38 18.44
N GLN A 486 -16.67 11.64 19.50
CA GLN A 486 -15.39 10.96 19.76
C GLN A 486 -15.56 9.45 19.93
N GLN A 487 -16.60 9.01 20.66
CA GLN A 487 -16.92 7.59 20.79
C GLN A 487 -17.22 6.95 19.43
N GLN A 488 -18.02 7.61 18.60
CA GLN A 488 -18.37 7.13 17.28
C GLN A 488 -17.15 7.03 16.35
N ILE A 489 -16.20 7.98 16.43
CA ILE A 489 -14.92 7.92 15.70
C ILE A 489 -14.09 6.69 16.13
N VAL A 490 -13.99 6.42 17.44
CA VAL A 490 -13.25 5.25 17.95
C VAL A 490 -13.89 3.96 17.46
N LEU A 491 -15.21 3.89 17.47
CA LEU A 491 -15.96 2.73 16.97
C LEU A 491 -15.77 2.51 15.47
N GLU A 492 -15.83 3.58 14.66
CA GLU A 492 -15.57 3.52 13.22
C GLU A 492 -14.14 3.03 12.94
N THR A 493 -13.16 3.54 13.68
CA THR A 493 -11.76 3.12 13.56
C THR A 493 -11.60 1.62 13.88
N LYS A 494 -12.21 1.15 14.97
CA LYS A 494 -12.21 -0.28 15.34
C LYS A 494 -12.88 -1.15 14.27
N PHE A 495 -14.03 -0.71 13.75
CA PHE A 495 -14.73 -1.39 12.65
C PHE A 495 -13.82 -1.49 11.41
N ASN A 496 -13.25 -0.37 10.96
CA ASN A 496 -12.39 -0.34 9.77
C ASN A 496 -11.17 -1.25 9.93
N TYR A 497 -10.55 -1.27 11.11
CA TYR A 497 -9.42 -2.15 11.40
C TYR A 497 -9.82 -3.63 11.33
N ALA A 498 -10.89 -4.02 12.02
CA ALA A 498 -11.40 -5.40 12.02
C ALA A 498 -11.86 -5.83 10.62
N PHE A 499 -12.58 -4.96 9.91
CA PHE A 499 -13.03 -5.19 8.54
C PHE A 499 -11.85 -5.43 7.60
N LYS A 500 -10.76 -4.66 7.72
CA LYS A 500 -9.54 -4.86 6.91
C LYS A 500 -8.87 -6.20 7.20
N GLN A 501 -8.73 -6.57 8.47
CA GLN A 501 -8.06 -7.80 8.90
C GLN A 501 -8.88 -9.07 8.65
N ALA A 502 -10.21 -8.96 8.54
CA ALA A 502 -11.06 -10.12 8.30
C ALA A 502 -10.70 -10.82 6.97
N THR A 503 -10.42 -12.12 7.04
CA THR A 503 -10.30 -12.98 5.85
C THR A 503 -11.66 -13.16 5.18
N GLU A 504 -11.69 -13.72 3.98
CA GLU A 504 -12.95 -14.02 3.25
C GLU A 504 -13.92 -14.85 4.11
N SER A 505 -13.42 -15.86 4.84
CA SER A 505 -14.22 -16.72 5.71
C SER A 505 -14.63 -16.06 7.04
N ALA A 506 -13.84 -15.10 7.54
CA ALA A 506 -14.13 -14.41 8.80
C ALA A 506 -15.01 -13.16 8.63
N LEU A 507 -15.16 -12.65 7.40
CA LEU A 507 -15.88 -11.40 7.15
C LEU A 507 -17.37 -11.50 7.47
N VAL A 508 -18.05 -12.57 7.04
CA VAL A 508 -19.49 -12.74 7.29
C VAL A 508 -19.78 -12.88 8.79
N PRO A 509 -19.11 -13.76 9.56
CA PRO A 509 -19.31 -13.83 11.01
C PRO A 509 -19.13 -12.49 11.72
N PHE A 510 -18.10 -11.72 11.34
CA PHE A 510 -17.86 -10.38 11.89
C PHE A 510 -19.01 -9.41 11.60
N LEU A 511 -19.48 -9.35 10.34
CA LEU A 511 -20.57 -8.46 9.96
C LEU A 511 -21.90 -8.86 10.61
N GLU A 512 -22.17 -10.16 10.73
CA GLU A 512 -23.32 -10.70 11.46
C GLU A 512 -23.32 -10.29 12.93
N GLU A 513 -22.18 -10.45 13.60
CA GLU A 513 -22.04 -10.04 15.00
C GLU A 513 -22.33 -8.55 15.18
N GLN A 514 -21.75 -7.70 14.33
CA GLN A 514 -22.01 -6.25 14.39
C GLN A 514 -23.47 -5.93 14.07
N TYR A 515 -24.06 -6.61 13.09
CA TYR A 515 -25.47 -6.44 12.73
C TYR A 515 -26.42 -6.85 13.84
N LEU A 516 -26.15 -7.94 14.55
CA LEU A 516 -26.99 -8.40 15.66
C LEU A 516 -26.89 -7.44 16.85
N LEU A 517 -25.66 -7.04 17.19
CA LEU A 517 -25.36 -6.26 18.39
C LEU A 517 -25.48 -4.75 18.22
N THR A 518 -25.68 -4.24 16.99
CA THR A 518 -25.83 -2.80 16.78
C THR A 518 -27.07 -2.26 17.51
N PRO A 519 -26.93 -1.17 18.30
CA PRO A 519 -28.07 -0.50 18.91
C PRO A 519 -28.74 0.54 18.00
N ALA A 520 -28.19 0.78 16.80
CA ALA A 520 -28.84 1.61 15.78
C ALA A 520 -29.98 0.83 15.09
N PRO A 521 -30.97 1.53 14.50
CA PRO A 521 -31.92 0.91 13.58
C PRO A 521 -31.17 0.14 12.49
N LYS A 522 -31.62 -1.09 12.18
CA LYS A 522 -30.90 -1.99 11.27
C LYS A 522 -30.69 -1.38 9.89
N ALA A 523 -31.68 -0.65 9.37
CA ALA A 523 -31.57 0.05 8.09
C ALA A 523 -30.44 1.10 8.08
N ASP A 524 -30.34 1.91 9.13
CA ASP A 524 -29.30 2.95 9.25
C ASP A 524 -27.92 2.31 9.40
N PHE A 525 -27.83 1.23 10.17
CA PHE A 525 -26.61 0.44 10.29
C PHE A 525 -26.14 -0.10 8.94
N LEU A 526 -27.02 -0.70 8.15
CA LEU A 526 -26.68 -1.23 6.83
C LEU A 526 -26.18 -0.14 5.88
N ASN A 527 -26.81 1.04 5.90
CA ASN A 527 -26.37 2.18 5.08
C ASN A 527 -24.98 2.67 5.48
N TYR A 528 -24.72 2.76 6.79
CA TYR A 528 -23.43 3.22 7.29
C TYR A 528 -22.32 2.19 7.08
N VAL A 529 -22.62 0.90 7.25
CA VAL A 529 -21.69 -0.21 6.95
C VAL A 529 -21.38 -0.29 5.46
N GLU A 530 -22.36 -0.08 4.57
CA GLU A 530 -22.13 -0.03 3.12
C GLU A 530 -21.12 1.05 2.76
N LEU A 531 -21.29 2.26 3.30
CA LEU A 531 -20.38 3.37 3.09
C LEU A 531 -18.95 3.03 3.52
N LEU A 532 -18.79 2.54 4.76
CA LEU A 532 -17.48 2.22 5.31
C LEU A 532 -16.83 1.03 4.59
N GLY A 533 -17.59 -0.03 4.32
CA GLY A 533 -17.14 -1.21 3.61
C GLY A 533 -16.64 -0.85 2.20
N ASN A 534 -17.43 -0.09 1.44
CA ASN A 534 -17.03 0.36 0.11
C ASN A 534 -15.77 1.24 0.16
N ARG A 535 -15.66 2.17 1.11
CA ARG A 535 -14.44 3.00 1.28
C ARG A 535 -13.19 2.16 1.54
N ASN A 536 -13.31 1.07 2.32
CA ASN A 536 -12.18 0.18 2.61
C ASN A 536 -11.84 -0.75 1.43
N LEU A 537 -12.82 -1.12 0.62
CA LEU A 537 -12.63 -1.96 -0.56
C LEU A 537 -12.06 -1.16 -1.75
N GLU A 538 -12.40 0.12 -1.89
CA GLU A 538 -11.93 1.01 -2.98
C GLU A 538 -10.43 1.34 -2.92
N ARG A 539 -9.82 1.32 -1.72
CA ARG A 539 -8.40 1.66 -1.54
C ARG A 539 -7.42 0.57 -2.04
N HIS A 540 -7.91 -0.57 -2.49
CA HIS A 540 -7.10 -1.69 -2.95
C HIS A 540 -7.57 -2.19 -4.33
N SER A 541 -7.22 -1.44 -5.38
CA SER A 541 -7.56 -1.74 -6.78
C SER A 541 -6.73 -2.89 -7.42
N ALA A 542 -5.90 -3.59 -6.65
CA ALA A 542 -5.24 -4.82 -7.09
C ALA A 542 -6.10 -6.03 -6.71
N GLY A 543 -6.34 -6.96 -7.63
CA GLY A 543 -7.44 -7.95 -7.59
C GLY A 543 -7.51 -8.95 -6.43
N ALA A 544 -6.71 -8.79 -5.37
CA ALA A 544 -6.75 -9.59 -4.15
C ALA A 544 -8.06 -9.43 -3.33
N ASN A 545 -8.83 -8.35 -3.51
CA ASN A 545 -10.04 -8.07 -2.72
C ASN A 545 -11.37 -8.28 -3.46
N LEU A 546 -11.36 -8.81 -4.69
CA LEU A 546 -12.59 -9.04 -5.45
C LEU A 546 -13.57 -9.97 -4.73
N LYS A 547 -13.08 -11.12 -4.25
CA LYS A 547 -13.90 -12.09 -3.49
C LYS A 547 -14.45 -11.51 -2.20
N LYS A 548 -13.63 -10.76 -1.46
CA LYS A 548 -14.06 -10.09 -0.22
C LYS A 548 -15.15 -9.05 -0.49
N ALA A 549 -15.04 -8.29 -1.58
CA ALA A 549 -16.07 -7.34 -2.01
C ALA A 549 -17.38 -8.04 -2.42
N ASP A 550 -17.29 -9.17 -3.11
CA ASP A 550 -18.47 -9.95 -3.50
C ASP A 550 -19.17 -10.54 -2.26
N ILE A 551 -18.42 -11.12 -1.32
CA ILE A 551 -18.95 -11.61 -0.04
C ILE A 551 -19.64 -10.48 0.72
N PHE A 552 -19.02 -9.30 0.81
CA PHE A 552 -19.60 -8.13 1.47
C PHE A 552 -20.92 -7.71 0.83
N ARG A 553 -20.98 -7.62 -0.50
CA ARG A 553 -22.20 -7.23 -1.24
C ARG A 553 -23.32 -8.26 -1.11
N VAL A 554 -23.00 -9.55 -1.19
CA VAL A 554 -23.96 -10.63 -0.99
C VAL A 554 -24.58 -10.54 0.39
N TRP A 555 -23.74 -10.36 1.42
CA TRP A 555 -24.20 -10.19 2.79
C TRP A 555 -25.12 -8.97 2.95
N LEU A 556 -24.71 -7.82 2.41
CA LEU A 556 -25.48 -6.57 2.50
C LEU A 556 -26.86 -6.71 1.85
N ASN A 557 -26.92 -7.33 0.68
CA ASN A 557 -28.17 -7.57 -0.05
C ASN A 557 -29.09 -8.54 0.69
N GLN A 558 -28.54 -9.61 1.28
CA GLN A 558 -29.31 -10.56 2.09
C GLN A 558 -29.95 -9.86 3.30
N LYS A 559 -29.22 -8.99 3.99
CA LYS A 559 -29.76 -8.25 5.14
C LYS A 559 -30.80 -7.21 4.75
N ARG A 560 -30.59 -6.48 3.66
CA ARG A 560 -31.61 -5.55 3.14
C ARG A 560 -32.90 -6.26 2.74
N ALA A 561 -32.80 -7.44 2.14
CA ALA A 561 -33.98 -8.24 1.80
C ALA A 561 -34.75 -8.71 3.05
N ALA A 562 -34.04 -9.02 4.14
CA ALA A 562 -34.64 -9.48 5.40
C ALA A 562 -35.38 -8.36 6.17
N GLU A 563 -34.90 -7.11 6.10
CA GLU A 563 -35.54 -5.96 6.76
C GLU A 563 -36.80 -5.46 6.01
N GLY A 564 -37.09 -6.01 4.84
CA GLY A 564 -38.22 -5.60 4.00
C GLY A 564 -37.98 -4.26 3.27
N PRO A 565 -38.92 -3.86 2.39
CA PRO A 565 -38.83 -2.56 1.73
C PRO A 565 -38.88 -1.45 2.79
N VAL A 566 -37.76 -0.76 2.96
CA VAL A 566 -37.65 0.41 3.83
C VAL A 566 -38.77 1.38 3.43
N LYS A 567 -39.68 1.67 4.37
CA LYS A 567 -40.51 2.88 4.27
C LYS A 567 -39.55 4.04 4.36
N THR A 568 -39.09 4.53 3.22
CA THR A 568 -38.38 5.79 3.12
C THR A 568 -39.27 6.84 3.76
N VAL A 569 -38.90 7.26 4.97
CA VAL A 569 -39.45 8.47 5.58
C VAL A 569 -39.14 9.56 4.57
N ALA A 570 -40.19 10.07 3.92
CA ALA A 570 -40.08 11.15 2.97
C ALA A 570 -39.38 12.31 3.69
N ALA A 571 -38.11 12.53 3.32
CA ALA A 571 -37.41 13.73 3.70
C ALA A 571 -38.30 14.91 3.29
N THR A 572 -38.61 15.77 4.25
CA THR A 572 -39.30 17.04 4.03
C THR A 572 -38.70 17.69 2.78
N PRO A 573 -39.49 18.04 1.76
CA PRO A 573 -38.95 18.49 0.48
C PRO A 573 -38.17 19.78 0.68
N SER A 574 -36.84 19.63 0.76
CA SER A 574 -35.91 20.71 0.48
C SER A 574 -36.21 21.18 -0.95
N PRO A 575 -36.18 22.49 -1.24
CA PRO A 575 -36.57 23.03 -2.54
C PRO A 575 -35.82 22.26 -3.62
N VAL A 576 -36.57 21.57 -4.49
CA VAL A 576 -36.02 20.64 -5.49
C VAL A 576 -34.99 21.40 -6.31
N ALA A 577 -33.72 21.10 -6.09
CA ALA A 577 -32.65 21.58 -6.94
C ALA A 577 -32.89 20.96 -8.32
N SER A 578 -33.39 21.76 -9.26
CA SER A 578 -33.57 21.33 -10.64
C SER A 578 -32.23 20.91 -11.22
N ILE A 579 -32.18 19.76 -11.89
CA ILE A 579 -30.97 19.33 -12.61
C ILE A 579 -30.64 20.25 -13.79
N PHE A 580 -31.64 20.98 -14.29
CA PHE A 580 -31.52 21.91 -15.41
C PHE A 580 -31.36 23.35 -14.93
N ARG A 581 -30.44 24.10 -15.56
CA ARG A 581 -30.24 25.54 -15.30
C ARG A 581 -31.49 26.37 -15.58
N LYS A 582 -32.32 25.91 -16.52
CA LYS A 582 -33.63 26.52 -16.85
C LYS A 582 -34.73 25.50 -16.54
N PRO A 583 -35.25 25.45 -15.30
CA PRO A 583 -36.26 24.47 -14.90
C PRO A 583 -37.51 24.48 -15.80
N ALA A 584 -37.85 25.65 -16.37
CA ALA A 584 -38.96 25.81 -17.30
C ALA A 584 -38.84 24.99 -18.60
N LEU A 585 -37.64 24.52 -18.97
CA LEU A 585 -37.40 23.72 -20.18
C LEU A 585 -37.39 22.21 -19.90
N THR A 586 -37.60 21.77 -18.67
CA THR A 586 -37.55 20.36 -18.25
C THR A 586 -38.41 19.47 -19.13
N GLU A 587 -39.66 19.86 -19.39
CA GLU A 587 -40.58 19.06 -20.20
C GLU A 587 -40.13 18.94 -21.65
N GLN A 588 -39.53 19.99 -22.21
CA GLN A 588 -39.00 19.97 -23.58
C GLN A 588 -37.81 19.00 -23.69
N TYR A 589 -36.90 19.01 -22.71
CA TYR A 589 -35.77 18.07 -22.67
C TYR A 589 -36.22 16.61 -22.50
N LEU A 590 -37.28 16.37 -21.70
CA LEU A 590 -37.86 15.03 -21.56
C LEU A 590 -38.60 14.60 -22.83
N ASN A 591 -39.22 15.53 -23.56
CA ASN A 591 -39.94 15.20 -24.80
C ASN A 591 -38.99 14.68 -25.89
N VAL A 592 -37.72 15.11 -25.90
CA VAL A 592 -36.69 14.56 -26.79
C VAL A 592 -36.58 13.03 -26.66
N LEU A 593 -36.65 12.51 -25.43
CA LEU A 593 -36.56 11.08 -25.15
C LEU A 593 -37.76 10.29 -25.70
N LYS A 594 -38.91 10.95 -25.92
CA LYS A 594 -40.13 10.35 -26.49
C LYS A 594 -40.08 10.30 -28.02
N VAL A 595 -39.44 11.28 -28.65
CA VAL A 595 -39.47 11.45 -30.12
C VAL A 595 -38.24 10.90 -30.84
N VAL A 596 -37.12 10.71 -30.13
CA VAL A 596 -35.93 10.02 -30.66
C VAL A 596 -36.30 8.61 -31.13
N LYS A 597 -35.63 8.09 -32.17
CA LYS A 597 -35.94 6.76 -32.76
C LYS A 597 -34.76 5.79 -32.60
N PRO A 598 -34.94 4.63 -31.93
CA PRO A 598 -36.14 4.22 -31.18
C PRO A 598 -36.46 5.15 -30.00
N PRO A 599 -37.70 5.21 -29.48
CA PRO A 599 -38.00 6.00 -28.28
C PRO A 599 -37.31 5.40 -27.05
N ILE A 600 -36.73 6.26 -26.20
CA ILE A 600 -36.07 5.87 -24.95
C ILE A 600 -37.09 5.75 -23.82
N VAL A 601 -38.09 6.62 -23.82
CA VAL A 601 -39.20 6.62 -22.86
C VAL A 601 -40.53 6.56 -23.59
N SER A 602 -41.54 5.99 -22.93
CA SER A 602 -42.92 5.95 -23.42
C SER A 602 -43.55 7.34 -23.49
N LEU A 603 -44.72 7.46 -24.14
CA LEU A 603 -45.52 8.69 -24.12
C LEU A 603 -45.86 9.14 -22.69
N ALA A 604 -46.04 8.17 -21.78
CA ALA A 604 -46.26 8.37 -20.34
C ALA A 604 -44.97 8.67 -19.55
N GLY A 605 -43.81 8.84 -20.20
CA GLY A 605 -42.54 9.22 -19.57
C GLY A 605 -41.77 8.07 -18.91
N HIS A 606 -42.29 6.84 -18.93
CA HIS A 606 -41.61 5.68 -18.34
C HIS A 606 -40.46 5.22 -19.23
N TYR A 607 -39.33 4.86 -18.63
CA TYR A 607 -38.23 4.21 -19.34
C TYR A 607 -38.68 2.87 -19.93
N ILE A 608 -38.44 2.65 -21.23
CA ILE A 608 -38.91 1.46 -21.96
C ILE A 608 -37.79 0.60 -22.54
N LEU A 609 -36.54 1.03 -22.43
CA LEU A 609 -35.42 0.24 -22.89
C LEU A 609 -34.99 -0.77 -21.81
N GLY A 610 -34.45 -1.92 -22.22
CA GLY A 610 -33.94 -2.92 -21.27
C GLY A 610 -32.68 -2.45 -20.54
N GLU A 611 -32.28 -3.18 -19.50
CA GLU A 611 -31.14 -2.82 -18.62
C GLU A 611 -29.82 -2.57 -19.36
N ARG A 612 -29.58 -3.30 -20.46
CA ARG A 612 -28.39 -3.16 -21.32
C ARG A 612 -28.34 -1.85 -22.13
N SER A 613 -29.42 -1.08 -22.14
CA SER A 613 -29.58 0.13 -22.95
C SER A 613 -29.71 1.40 -22.10
N LYS A 614 -29.38 1.35 -20.80
CA LYS A 614 -29.37 2.51 -19.90
C LYS A 614 -28.42 3.63 -20.36
N SER A 615 -27.40 3.28 -21.16
CA SER A 615 -26.47 4.26 -21.74
C SER A 615 -27.10 5.19 -22.79
N ALA A 616 -28.31 4.91 -23.28
CA ALA A 616 -29.04 5.86 -24.13
C ALA A 616 -29.47 7.12 -23.33
N VAL A 617 -29.82 6.95 -22.05
CA VAL A 617 -30.11 8.08 -21.14
C VAL A 617 -28.83 8.83 -20.80
N VAL A 618 -27.70 8.13 -20.67
CA VAL A 618 -26.38 8.76 -20.48
C VAL A 618 -26.03 9.64 -21.68
N ALA A 619 -26.26 9.17 -22.93
CA ALA A 619 -26.06 10.00 -24.12
C ALA A 619 -26.91 11.28 -24.10
N TRP A 620 -28.17 11.19 -23.68
CA TRP A 620 -29.05 12.36 -23.54
C TRP A 620 -28.52 13.35 -22.51
N PHE A 621 -28.11 12.84 -21.34
CA PHE A 621 -27.58 13.69 -20.27
C PHE A 621 -26.24 14.34 -20.66
N ASP A 622 -25.35 13.61 -21.32
CA ASP A 622 -24.07 14.11 -21.80
C ASP A 622 -24.24 15.23 -22.83
N VAL A 623 -25.19 15.10 -23.77
CA VAL A 623 -25.53 16.17 -24.70
C VAL A 623 -26.01 17.41 -23.95
N LEU A 624 -26.91 17.26 -22.98
CA LEU A 624 -27.39 18.39 -22.18
C LEU A 624 -26.27 19.06 -21.36
N GLN A 625 -25.31 18.29 -20.85
CA GLN A 625 -24.13 18.82 -20.17
C GLN A 625 -23.23 19.61 -21.10
N ARG A 626 -22.95 19.07 -22.30
CA ARG A 626 -22.12 19.72 -23.32
C ARG A 626 -22.74 21.02 -23.84
N GLU A 627 -24.06 21.06 -23.95
CA GLU A 627 -24.82 22.27 -24.30
C GLU A 627 -25.08 23.21 -23.10
N HIS A 628 -24.41 22.97 -21.96
CA HIS A 628 -24.51 23.76 -20.73
C HIS A 628 -25.96 23.95 -20.23
N ARG A 629 -26.84 22.96 -20.44
CA ARG A 629 -28.26 23.00 -20.02
C ARG A 629 -28.45 22.49 -18.59
N THR A 630 -27.51 21.73 -18.05
CA THR A 630 -27.54 21.17 -16.69
C THR A 630 -26.75 22.02 -15.70
N ASP A 631 -27.09 21.95 -14.42
CA ASP A 631 -26.30 22.59 -13.36
C ASP A 631 -24.97 21.83 -13.11
N PRO A 632 -23.80 22.44 -13.36
CA PRO A 632 -22.52 21.81 -13.10
C PRO A 632 -22.24 21.62 -11.60
N ALA A 633 -22.85 22.42 -10.71
CA ALA A 633 -22.60 22.40 -9.27
C ALA A 633 -23.15 21.14 -8.58
N LEU A 634 -24.06 20.41 -9.23
CA LEU A 634 -24.62 19.19 -8.68
C LEU A 634 -23.60 18.05 -8.73
N SER A 635 -23.42 17.37 -7.59
CA SER A 635 -22.58 16.19 -7.50
C SER A 635 -23.14 15.05 -8.35
N PRO A 636 -22.31 14.08 -8.80
CA PRO A 636 -22.78 12.93 -9.59
C PRO A 636 -23.90 12.14 -8.90
N ASP A 637 -23.84 12.01 -7.58
CA ASP A 637 -24.85 11.29 -6.79
C ASP A 637 -26.21 12.01 -6.82
N VAL A 638 -26.20 13.34 -6.68
CA VAL A 638 -27.42 14.16 -6.78
C VAL A 638 -27.97 14.14 -8.21
N LYS A 639 -27.12 14.24 -9.23
CA LYS A 639 -27.53 14.13 -10.65
C LYS A 639 -28.23 12.81 -10.92
N THR A 640 -27.65 11.71 -10.47
CA THR A 640 -28.20 10.36 -10.66
C THR A 640 -29.59 10.24 -10.00
N LYS A 641 -29.72 10.72 -8.75
CA LYS A 641 -30.98 10.72 -8.01
C LYS A 641 -32.06 11.51 -8.76
N LEU A 642 -31.76 12.74 -9.18
CA LEU A 642 -32.70 13.60 -9.89
C LEU A 642 -33.10 13.01 -11.26
N ILE A 643 -32.19 12.36 -11.98
CA ILE A 643 -32.51 11.71 -13.27
C ILE A 643 -33.46 10.53 -13.06
N ASN A 644 -33.24 9.69 -12.05
CA ASN A 644 -34.15 8.58 -11.72
C ASN A 644 -35.53 9.10 -11.25
N GLU A 645 -35.59 10.24 -10.56
CA GLU A 645 -36.84 10.90 -10.19
C GLU A 645 -37.59 11.47 -11.42
N LEU A 646 -36.86 11.99 -12.42
CA LEU A 646 -37.45 12.56 -13.64
C LEU A 646 -37.98 11.51 -14.63
N ILE A 647 -37.42 10.30 -14.62
CA ILE A 647 -37.75 9.25 -15.60
C ILE A 647 -38.20 7.98 -14.85
N PRO A 648 -39.52 7.80 -14.63
CA PRO A 648 -40.06 6.63 -13.95
C PRO A 648 -39.60 5.30 -14.58
N GLY A 649 -39.22 4.34 -13.73
CA GLY A 649 -38.72 3.03 -14.17
C GLY A 649 -37.26 3.02 -14.61
N LEU A 650 -36.58 4.17 -14.58
CA LEU A 650 -35.13 4.24 -14.75
C LEU A 650 -34.44 3.96 -13.41
N ASP A 651 -33.39 3.15 -13.47
CA ASP A 651 -32.51 2.87 -12.33
C ASP A 651 -31.05 2.92 -12.79
N ILE A 652 -30.52 4.15 -12.90
CA ILE A 652 -29.11 4.37 -13.15
C ILE A 652 -28.36 4.65 -11.84
N THR A 653 -27.09 4.25 -11.81
CA THR A 653 -26.18 4.54 -10.70
C THR A 653 -25.13 5.56 -11.15
N LYS A 654 -24.39 6.15 -10.21
CA LYS A 654 -23.22 7.01 -10.49
C LYS A 654 -22.23 6.33 -11.45
N ARG A 655 -22.05 5.01 -11.33
CA ARG A 655 -21.19 4.23 -12.21
C ARG A 655 -21.72 4.21 -13.65
N THR A 656 -23.03 4.15 -13.84
CA THR A 656 -23.65 4.17 -15.18
C THR A 656 -23.39 5.50 -15.89
N LEU A 657 -23.52 6.63 -15.18
CA LEU A 657 -23.18 7.96 -15.68
C LEU A 657 -21.68 8.15 -15.97
N SER A 658 -20.81 7.42 -15.25
CA SER A 658 -19.34 7.56 -15.36
C SER A 658 -18.70 6.54 -16.30
N ASN A 659 -19.44 5.55 -16.79
CA ASN A 659 -18.89 4.47 -17.61
C ASN A 659 -18.70 4.92 -19.06
N PRO A 660 -17.69 4.36 -19.77
CA PRO A 660 -17.45 4.68 -21.17
C PRO A 660 -18.65 4.34 -22.06
N PRO A 661 -18.84 5.09 -23.16
CA PRO A 661 -20.02 4.98 -24.00
C PRO A 661 -20.18 3.58 -24.60
N SER A 662 -21.37 3.00 -24.46
CA SER A 662 -21.71 1.68 -25.01
C SER A 662 -22.28 1.80 -26.43
N ARG A 663 -22.58 0.66 -27.08
CA ARG A 663 -23.29 0.63 -28.38
C ARG A 663 -24.58 1.46 -28.36
N ALA A 664 -25.37 1.38 -27.29
CA ALA A 664 -26.61 2.15 -27.16
C ALA A 664 -26.36 3.63 -26.88
N TYR A 665 -25.18 4.02 -26.35
CA TYR A 665 -24.83 5.44 -26.27
C TYR A 665 -24.62 6.00 -27.69
N HIS A 666 -23.75 5.36 -28.47
CA HIS A 666 -23.37 5.84 -29.80
C HIS A 666 -24.55 5.83 -30.78
N GLN A 667 -25.46 4.87 -30.65
CA GLN A 667 -26.65 4.78 -31.47
C GLN A 667 -27.56 6.01 -31.33
N TYR A 668 -27.67 6.59 -30.13
CA TYR A 668 -28.65 7.66 -29.85
C TYR A 668 -28.03 9.05 -29.84
N TYR A 669 -26.72 9.17 -29.59
CA TYR A 669 -26.05 10.45 -29.32
C TYR A 669 -26.32 11.51 -30.41
N ASN A 670 -26.13 11.20 -31.69
CA ASN A 670 -26.26 12.19 -32.78
C ASN A 670 -27.71 12.68 -32.96
N ASP A 671 -28.70 11.79 -32.80
CA ASP A 671 -30.10 12.17 -32.90
C ASP A 671 -30.55 13.00 -31.70
N LEU A 672 -30.09 12.64 -30.49
CA LEU A 672 -30.33 13.41 -29.28
C LEU A 672 -29.70 14.80 -29.37
N GLU A 673 -28.47 14.90 -29.86
CA GLU A 673 -27.78 16.17 -30.08
C GLU A 673 -28.55 17.09 -31.03
N ARG A 674 -28.99 16.54 -32.17
CA ARG A 674 -29.79 17.29 -33.14
C ARG A 674 -31.10 17.80 -32.55
N LEU A 675 -31.81 16.96 -31.79
CA LEU A 675 -33.10 17.30 -31.19
C LEU A 675 -32.95 18.31 -30.04
N ILE A 676 -31.93 18.17 -29.21
CA ILE A 676 -31.67 19.08 -28.08
C ILE A 676 -31.24 20.47 -28.60
N LYS A 677 -30.50 20.55 -29.71
CA LYS A 677 -30.11 21.83 -30.34
C LYS A 677 -31.29 22.62 -30.93
N GLN A 678 -32.44 21.98 -31.14
CA GLN A 678 -33.67 22.65 -31.59
C GLN A 678 -34.45 23.30 -30.44
N ILE A 679 -34.06 23.03 -29.18
CA ILE A 679 -34.59 23.62 -27.95
C ILE A 679 -33.68 24.75 -27.46
#